data_AF-A0A3D2IWS2-F1
#
_entry.id   AF-A0A3D2IWS2-F1
#
_cell.length_a   1.000
_cell.length_b   1.000
_cell.length_c   1.000
_cell.angle_alpha   90.00
_cell.angle_beta   90.00
_cell.angle_gamma   90.00
#
_symmetry.space_group_name_H-M   'P 1'
#
loop_
_entity.id
_entity.type
_entity.pdbx_description
1 polymer ?
#
loop_
_entity_poly.entity_id
_entity_poly.type
_entity_poly.pdbx_seq_one_letter_code
_entity_poly.pdbx_strand_id
1 'polypeptide(L)'
;MRYNNHVRIYQKIRYNKQLFYLYGRNIFMVSLKFLFPLLLFMNIPALADCQLRFDDGYKLSKDIIAVDQGECGFTEGLAMIEKNSKYGFITRQGQMIVEPKYDYAEDFNGGLAIVGSDYKYGYIDSTGKVVIDLIYDNIHPFNEGLAVVQKNGPYGFVDKTGKIVIDIKYADAGGFDHGLAIVHDGSRGLMNHDGEFVLPPDYIIIQGLSNGFRPVFGYGGWSFADVNGKLIDELQYHKVNTFNEARAAVQNKARKWGVIDTEGEVILDFAYDEVGDFDQGLAYVKKDDRAFYVDRDGNDILTGNYDDIEPFKDGLAKIRKGNKFGYIDKNAEIVIPIIYKEISSFEEGLASFRKDKKVGYIDKSNNIVIPAKFDKAAPFVNEQAIIIVNDKYGAIDRAGNIVIEPIYEQIQHFFEDIAPMKLNGKYGFIDKKGEVVTEPIYSRVSRFIYELSYVEQNKKMGLVNTKGVEIAKPEYDEISAWVIDGLVMAKKNGKVGYIKNTGEVIIPFNYDSIGEFYNNKTFIEVGGKFGYIDKSGKVLIKPIYEKVKSYSADVIAIMKDGKWGIVDLESNRWIEPTYDELSFPESGRMLIKKDNKYGFMDMKGNIVIALQYDQATDFDRGVAQVRKDNHWYSINRVGDTIGKVSLNFK
;
A
#
# COMPACT_ATOMS: atom_id res chain seq x y z
N MET A 1 -11.00 -3.91 -25.74
CA MET A 1 -10.18 -2.69 -25.63
C MET A 1 -10.64 -1.90 -24.41
N ARG A 2 -10.08 -2.23 -23.25
CA ARG A 2 -10.25 -1.56 -21.95
C ARG A 2 -8.88 -1.67 -21.27
N TYR A 3 -8.19 -0.55 -21.10
CA TYR A 3 -6.94 -0.48 -20.34
C TYR A 3 -7.29 -0.14 -18.89
N ASN A 4 -6.97 -1.07 -17.98
CA ASN A 4 -7.05 -0.92 -16.53
C ASN A 4 -5.72 -0.32 -16.04
N ASN A 5 -5.74 0.88 -15.46
CA ASN A 5 -4.65 1.39 -14.63
C ASN A 5 -4.97 1.09 -13.16
N HIS A 6 -4.46 -0.04 -12.68
CA HIS A 6 -4.34 -0.33 -11.25
C HIS A 6 -2.87 -0.20 -10.87
N VAL A 7 -2.47 0.95 -10.32
CA VAL A 7 -1.22 1.08 -9.57
C VAL A 7 -1.45 0.45 -8.21
N ARG A 8 -0.91 -0.75 -8.02
CA ARG A 8 -0.89 -1.50 -6.77
C ARG A 8 0.24 -0.96 -5.89
N ILE A 9 -0.10 -0.33 -4.76
CA ILE A 9 0.82 -0.14 -3.64
C ILE A 9 0.81 -1.44 -2.84
N TYR A 10 1.86 -2.25 -3.00
CA TYR A 10 2.19 -3.38 -2.12
C TYR A 10 3.60 -3.14 -1.60
N GLN A 11 3.74 -2.94 -0.29
CA GLN A 11 4.81 -3.46 0.60
C GLN A 11 4.93 -2.59 1.87
N LYS A 12 4.44 -3.09 3.01
CA LYS A 12 5.13 -3.06 4.32
C LYS A 12 4.38 -3.90 5.36
N ILE A 13 4.53 -5.23 5.33
CA ILE A 13 4.24 -6.11 6.47
C ILE A 13 5.32 -7.21 6.49
N ARG A 14 5.89 -7.47 7.69
CA ARG A 14 7.05 -8.33 8.06
C ARG A 14 8.39 -7.57 8.01
N TYR A 15 9.23 -7.48 9.05
CA TYR A 15 9.50 -8.34 10.22
C TYR A 15 9.89 -7.49 11.45
N ASN A 16 9.46 -7.91 12.64
CA ASN A 16 10.30 -7.91 13.85
C ASN A 16 9.72 -8.93 14.85
N LYS A 17 10.04 -10.21 14.60
CA LYS A 17 9.90 -11.31 15.57
C LYS A 17 11.28 -11.93 15.73
N GLN A 18 12.12 -11.31 16.56
CA GLN A 18 13.30 -11.94 17.17
C GLN A 18 13.84 -10.99 18.23
N LEU A 19 13.38 -11.16 19.47
CA LEU A 19 14.06 -10.79 20.71
C LEU A 19 13.08 -11.10 21.84
N PHE A 20 13.13 -12.32 22.38
CA PHE A 20 12.81 -12.69 23.77
C PHE A 20 12.88 -14.22 23.90
N TYR A 21 14.10 -14.74 24.05
CA TYR A 21 14.37 -16.03 24.66
C TYR A 21 15.74 -15.89 25.36
N LEU A 22 15.86 -16.48 26.55
CA LEU A 22 16.92 -16.34 27.59
C LEU A 22 16.65 -15.14 28.51
N TYR A 23 16.22 -15.30 29.78
CA TYR A 23 16.66 -16.24 30.80
C TYR A 23 15.51 -16.72 31.68
N GLY A 24 15.45 -18.03 31.91
CA GLY A 24 14.78 -18.62 33.05
C GLY A 24 15.65 -19.70 33.67
N ARG A 25 16.08 -19.50 34.93
CA ARG A 25 16.05 -20.53 35.99
C ARG A 25 16.59 -20.03 37.35
N ASN A 26 15.75 -20.29 38.37
CA ASN A 26 16.03 -20.64 39.77
C ASN A 26 16.26 -19.55 40.85
N ILE A 27 15.13 -19.18 41.49
CA ILE A 27 14.77 -19.35 42.92
C ILE A 27 15.88 -19.13 43.99
N PHE A 28 15.68 -18.15 44.87
CA PHE A 28 15.65 -18.36 46.32
C PHE A 28 14.74 -17.35 47.03
N MET A 29 13.88 -17.89 47.89
CA MET A 29 12.89 -17.21 48.73
C MET A 29 13.58 -16.78 50.03
N VAL A 30 13.68 -15.48 50.32
CA VAL A 30 14.02 -14.98 51.67
C VAL A 30 13.13 -13.77 52.00
N SER A 31 12.71 -13.76 53.25
CA SER A 31 11.58 -13.08 53.88
C SER A 31 11.49 -11.56 53.74
N LEU A 32 10.26 -11.09 53.51
CA LEU A 32 9.75 -9.79 53.95
C LEU A 32 10.03 -9.60 55.45
N LYS A 33 10.92 -8.67 55.80
CA LYS A 33 10.79 -7.72 56.90
C LYS A 33 12.05 -6.85 56.96
N PHE A 34 11.82 -5.55 57.11
CA PHE A 34 12.75 -4.42 57.23
C PHE A 34 13.00 -3.61 55.94
N LEU A 35 12.56 -2.35 56.04
CA LEU A 35 12.97 -1.14 55.30
C LEU A 35 12.15 -0.72 54.06
N PHE A 36 10.89 -0.34 54.30
CA PHE A 36 10.45 1.02 53.96
C PHE A 36 11.17 1.95 54.97
N PRO A 37 12.10 2.85 54.59
CA PRO A 37 11.84 3.94 53.65
C PRO A 37 13.05 4.25 52.73
N LEU A 38 12.95 3.95 51.44
CA LEU A 38 13.78 4.61 50.41
C LEU A 38 13.07 4.53 49.04
N LEU A 39 11.82 4.98 49.00
CA LEU A 39 11.05 5.20 47.76
C LEU A 39 11.12 6.68 47.38
N LEU A 40 12.34 7.11 47.06
CA LEU A 40 12.70 8.29 46.29
C LEU A 40 14.00 7.87 45.61
N PHE A 41 14.09 7.96 44.28
CA PHE A 41 15.19 7.46 43.41
C PHE A 41 15.07 6.03 42.86
N MET A 42 13.86 5.57 42.55
CA MET A 42 13.67 4.72 41.37
C MET A 42 12.81 5.48 40.37
N ASN A 43 13.48 6.25 39.51
CA ASN A 43 12.91 6.68 38.23
C ASN A 43 12.66 5.41 37.42
N ILE A 44 11.49 4.82 37.58
CA ILE A 44 10.86 4.06 36.50
C ILE A 44 10.61 5.13 35.43
N PRO A 45 11.20 5.06 34.22
CA PRO A 45 10.78 5.95 33.16
C PRO A 45 9.34 5.54 32.83
N ALA A 46 8.40 6.29 33.39
CA ALA A 46 7.09 6.44 32.80
C ALA A 46 7.28 6.74 31.32
N LEU A 47 6.47 6.12 30.46
CA LEU A 47 6.33 6.44 29.04
C LEU A 47 6.49 7.95 28.86
N ALA A 48 7.69 8.36 28.45
CA ALA A 48 8.01 9.75 28.25
C ALA A 48 7.29 10.15 26.97
N ASP A 49 6.23 10.92 27.16
CA ASP A 49 5.59 11.71 26.12
C ASP A 49 6.71 12.44 25.37
N CYS A 50 6.92 12.11 24.09
CA CYS A 50 8.07 12.54 23.30
C CYS A 50 7.92 14.02 22.94
N GLN A 51 8.00 14.91 23.93
CA GLN A 51 7.88 16.35 23.77
C GLN A 51 9.25 16.95 23.47
N LEU A 52 9.70 16.85 22.22
CA LEU A 52 10.63 17.85 21.71
C LEU A 52 9.87 19.18 21.66
N ARG A 53 10.19 20.10 22.56
CA ARG A 53 9.70 21.48 22.50
C ARG A 53 10.49 22.20 21.41
N PHE A 54 9.89 22.32 20.22
CA PHE A 54 10.40 23.20 19.18
C PHE A 54 9.92 24.63 19.47
N ASP A 55 10.86 25.56 19.63
CA ASP A 55 10.56 26.98 19.45
C ASP A 55 10.27 27.22 17.95
N ASP A 56 9.35 28.12 17.63
CA ASP A 56 9.14 28.71 16.30
C ASP A 56 8.64 27.81 15.14
N GLY A 57 7.57 27.04 15.38
CA GLY A 57 6.67 26.58 14.31
C GLY A 57 7.16 25.42 13.45
N TYR A 58 8.17 24.67 13.90
CA TYR A 58 8.60 23.41 13.30
C TYR A 58 7.74 22.24 13.79
N LYS A 59 7.53 21.24 12.93
CA LYS A 59 6.91 19.97 13.30
C LYS A 59 7.78 18.80 12.86
N LEU A 60 7.76 17.70 13.59
CA LEU A 60 8.27 16.43 13.08
C LEU A 60 7.40 16.01 11.90
N SER A 61 8.06 15.57 10.83
CA SER A 61 7.42 15.27 9.55
C SER A 61 6.57 13.99 9.53
N LYS A 62 6.68 13.12 10.55
CA LYS A 62 5.90 11.88 10.68
C LYS A 62 5.58 11.55 12.14
N ASP A 63 4.35 11.10 12.40
CA ASP A 63 3.98 10.37 13.62
C ASP A 63 4.34 8.87 13.48
N ILE A 64 5.63 8.49 13.32
CA ILE A 64 5.99 7.05 13.22
C ILE A 64 7.26 6.68 14.00
N ILE A 65 7.10 5.52 14.64
CA ILE A 65 7.96 4.66 15.46
C ILE A 65 9.30 4.33 14.74
N ALA A 66 10.34 5.11 15.03
CA ALA A 66 11.71 4.62 14.98
C ALA A 66 12.27 4.77 16.40
N VAL A 67 12.61 3.65 17.03
CA VAL A 67 13.18 3.61 18.37
C VAL A 67 14.69 3.60 18.20
N ASP A 68 15.30 4.78 18.07
CA ASP A 68 16.73 4.90 18.31
C ASP A 68 16.92 5.18 19.81
N GLN A 69 17.32 4.16 20.56
CA GLN A 69 17.55 4.24 22.01
C GLN A 69 16.37 4.71 22.87
N GLY A 70 15.13 4.52 22.42
CA GLY A 70 13.93 4.81 23.24
C GLY A 70 13.22 6.13 22.95
N GLU A 71 13.66 6.91 21.95
CA GLU A 71 13.07 8.21 21.61
C GLU A 71 12.50 8.21 20.17
N CYS A 72 11.27 8.71 19.98
CA CYS A 72 10.57 8.71 18.70
C CYS A 72 11.13 9.76 17.72
N GLY A 73 11.18 9.44 16.43
CA GLY A 73 11.39 10.41 15.35
C GLY A 73 12.85 10.68 14.97
N PHE A 74 13.82 9.93 15.52
CA PHE A 74 15.22 10.00 15.12
C PHE A 74 15.68 8.75 14.36
N THR A 75 16.51 8.96 13.34
CA THR A 75 17.26 7.93 12.63
C THR A 75 18.72 8.33 12.57
N GLU A 76 19.62 7.44 13.00
CA GLU A 76 21.07 7.69 13.03
C GLU A 76 21.46 9.00 13.75
N GLY A 77 20.72 9.35 14.81
CA GLY A 77 20.96 10.58 15.60
C GLY A 77 20.40 11.88 15.02
N LEU A 78 19.68 11.83 13.89
CA LEU A 78 19.06 13.00 13.25
C LEU A 78 17.54 12.83 13.12
N ALA A 79 16.79 13.93 13.20
CA ALA A 79 15.35 13.96 12.98
C ALA A 79 15.00 14.84 11.77
N MET A 80 14.10 14.33 10.93
CA MET A 80 13.54 15.05 9.79
C MET A 80 12.42 15.98 10.25
N ILE A 81 12.60 17.27 10.03
CA ILE A 81 11.65 18.31 10.41
C ILE A 81 11.01 18.96 9.18
N GLU A 82 9.80 19.47 9.36
CA GLU A 82 9.04 20.17 8.33
C GLU A 82 8.68 21.59 8.78
N LYS A 83 8.83 22.56 7.87
CA LYS A 83 8.30 23.92 8.01
C LYS A 83 7.92 24.48 6.65
N ASN A 84 6.74 25.07 6.54
CA ASN A 84 6.21 25.63 5.28
C ASN A 84 6.25 24.66 4.09
N SER A 85 5.92 23.37 4.33
CA SER A 85 5.98 22.29 3.33
C SER A 85 7.37 22.06 2.73
N LYS A 86 8.43 22.44 3.46
CA LYS A 86 9.81 22.12 3.14
C LYS A 86 10.42 21.27 4.26
N TYR A 87 11.39 20.44 3.91
CA TYR A 87 12.05 19.50 4.81
C TYR A 87 13.48 19.91 5.13
N GLY A 88 13.87 19.66 6.38
CA GLY A 88 15.20 19.89 6.95
C GLY A 88 15.53 18.84 8.01
N PHE A 89 16.68 18.98 8.68
CA PHE A 89 17.20 18.00 9.63
C PHE A 89 17.84 18.64 10.85
N ILE A 90 17.61 18.06 12.02
CA ILE A 90 18.18 18.46 13.31
C ILE A 90 18.90 17.31 14.00
N THR A 91 19.79 17.65 14.92
CA THR A 91 20.37 16.70 15.88
C THR A 91 19.42 16.44 17.05
N ARG A 92 19.72 15.41 17.85
CA ARG A 92 19.06 15.14 19.13
C ARG A 92 19.09 16.32 20.11
N GLN A 93 20.11 17.17 20.04
CA GLN A 93 20.24 18.35 20.89
C GLN A 93 19.44 19.56 20.36
N GLY A 94 18.65 19.38 19.29
CA GLY A 94 17.89 20.46 18.65
C GLY A 94 18.73 21.37 17.75
N GLN A 95 20.01 21.06 17.54
CA GLN A 95 20.85 21.83 16.63
C GLN A 95 20.41 21.61 15.18
N MET A 96 20.20 22.71 14.46
CA MET A 96 19.88 22.70 13.02
C MET A 96 21.07 22.23 12.19
N ILE A 97 20.89 21.17 11.40
CA ILE A 97 21.87 20.68 10.42
C ILE A 97 21.49 21.17 9.02
N VAL A 98 20.22 21.01 8.66
CA VAL A 98 19.66 21.48 7.40
C VAL A 98 18.40 22.29 7.69
N GLU A 99 18.42 23.57 7.37
CA GLU A 99 17.23 24.41 7.36
C GLU A 99 16.18 23.86 6.37
N PRO A 100 14.87 23.86 6.71
CA PRO A 100 13.82 23.41 5.80
C PRO A 100 13.86 24.11 4.44
N LYS A 101 14.33 23.38 3.42
CA LYS A 101 14.53 23.92 2.06
C LYS A 101 14.18 22.93 0.95
N TYR A 102 14.17 21.63 1.24
CA TYR A 102 13.89 20.58 0.27
C TYR A 102 12.38 20.36 0.12
N ASP A 103 11.91 20.09 -1.10
CA ASP A 103 10.51 19.73 -1.39
C ASP A 103 10.16 18.33 -0.89
N TYR A 104 11.18 17.48 -0.75
CA TYR A 104 11.05 16.09 -0.32
C TYR A 104 12.28 15.66 0.47
N ALA A 105 12.11 14.80 1.47
CA ALA A 105 13.20 14.15 2.15
C ALA A 105 12.77 12.79 2.72
N GLU A 106 13.73 11.88 2.89
CA GLU A 106 13.57 10.65 3.66
C GLU A 106 14.52 10.62 4.87
N ASP A 107 14.26 9.69 5.77
CA ASP A 107 15.06 9.45 6.97
C ASP A 107 16.47 8.94 6.62
N PHE A 108 17.44 9.14 7.52
CA PHE A 108 18.81 8.69 7.31
C PHE A 108 18.91 7.16 7.36
N ASN A 109 19.61 6.59 6.39
CA ASN A 109 19.92 5.16 6.31
C ASN A 109 21.32 4.94 5.73
N GLY A 110 22.18 4.31 6.53
CA GLY A 110 23.55 4.00 6.14
C GLY A 110 24.42 5.24 5.96
N GLY A 111 24.16 6.30 6.73
CA GLY A 111 24.88 7.57 6.75
C GLY A 111 24.43 8.61 5.72
N LEU A 112 23.42 8.31 4.91
CA LEU A 112 22.89 9.19 3.86
C LEU A 112 21.38 9.34 3.97
N ALA A 113 20.84 10.47 3.53
CA ALA A 113 19.41 10.72 3.38
C ALA A 113 19.07 11.17 1.96
N ILE A 114 17.92 10.71 1.45
CA ILE A 114 17.35 11.17 0.19
C ILE A 114 16.78 12.57 0.39
N VAL A 115 17.10 13.49 -0.52
CA VAL A 115 16.49 14.83 -0.56
C VAL A 115 16.09 15.17 -1.99
N GLY A 116 15.00 15.94 -2.13
CA GLY A 116 14.46 16.37 -3.41
C GLY A 116 14.16 17.85 -3.48
N SER A 117 14.40 18.45 -4.65
CA SER A 117 14.06 19.84 -4.99
C SER A 117 13.74 19.89 -6.48
N ASP A 118 12.73 20.65 -6.88
CA ASP A 118 12.35 20.83 -8.29
C ASP A 118 12.18 19.50 -9.06
N TYR A 119 11.57 18.50 -8.41
CA TYR A 119 11.36 17.14 -8.92
C TYR A 119 12.64 16.37 -9.26
N LYS A 120 13.78 16.80 -8.71
CA LYS A 120 15.05 16.08 -8.80
C LYS A 120 15.52 15.64 -7.43
N TYR A 121 16.11 14.46 -7.37
CA TYR A 121 16.53 13.81 -6.15
C TYR A 121 18.03 13.57 -6.13
N GLY A 122 18.59 13.61 -4.92
CA GLY A 122 19.99 13.34 -4.62
C GLY A 122 20.15 12.91 -3.16
N TYR A 123 21.37 12.86 -2.67
CA TYR A 123 21.67 12.42 -1.30
C TYR A 123 22.49 13.45 -0.54
N ILE A 124 22.18 13.60 0.74
CA ILE A 124 23.00 14.35 1.70
C ILE A 124 23.63 13.41 2.73
N ASP A 125 24.77 13.80 3.28
CA ASP A 125 25.34 13.17 4.47
C ASP A 125 24.74 13.75 5.76
N SER A 126 25.12 13.16 6.90
CA SER A 126 24.69 13.58 8.24
C SER A 126 25.14 14.99 8.64
N THR A 127 26.01 15.64 7.85
CA THR A 127 26.40 17.04 8.03
C THR A 127 25.51 17.99 7.22
N GLY A 128 24.58 17.45 6.42
CA GLY A 128 23.71 18.20 5.52
C GLY A 128 24.35 18.56 4.17
N LYS A 129 25.54 18.03 3.90
CA LYS A 129 26.25 18.27 2.64
C LYS A 129 25.71 17.35 1.56
N VAL A 130 25.43 17.89 0.38
CA VAL A 130 25.07 17.11 -0.81
C VAL A 130 26.27 16.24 -1.21
N VAL A 131 26.09 14.93 -1.15
CA VAL A 131 27.08 13.92 -1.57
C VAL A 131 26.80 13.49 -3.01
N ILE A 132 25.53 13.41 -3.38
CA ILE A 132 25.09 13.05 -4.73
C ILE A 132 24.11 14.11 -5.18
N ASP A 133 24.43 14.77 -6.29
CA ASP A 133 23.68 15.92 -6.79
C ASP A 133 22.20 15.59 -7.07
N LEU A 134 21.34 16.59 -6.86
CA LEU A 134 19.90 16.51 -7.11
C LEU A 134 19.63 16.61 -8.61
N ILE A 135 19.94 15.54 -9.35
CA ILE A 135 19.84 15.50 -10.82
C ILE A 135 19.02 14.32 -11.34
N TYR A 136 18.60 13.41 -10.45
CA TYR A 136 17.90 12.18 -10.80
C TYR A 136 16.39 12.38 -10.72
N ASP A 137 15.64 11.76 -11.62
CA ASP A 137 14.17 11.80 -11.64
C ASP A 137 13.56 10.95 -10.54
N ASN A 138 14.27 9.91 -10.10
CA ASN A 138 13.87 9.00 -9.03
C ASN A 138 15.14 8.34 -8.46
N ILE A 139 15.14 8.05 -7.16
CA ILE A 139 16.22 7.36 -6.46
C ILE A 139 15.65 6.46 -5.36
N HIS A 140 16.31 5.35 -5.05
CA HIS A 140 15.93 4.44 -3.96
C HIS A 140 16.96 4.47 -2.83
N PRO A 141 16.61 4.09 -1.58
CA PRO A 141 17.60 3.98 -0.51
C PRO A 141 18.76 3.05 -0.89
N PHE A 142 19.96 3.34 -0.36
CA PHE A 142 21.10 2.45 -0.53
C PHE A 142 20.82 1.07 0.09
N ASN A 143 21.09 0.02 -0.67
CA ASN A 143 21.15 -1.34 -0.15
C ASN A 143 22.41 -2.04 -0.67
N GLU A 144 23.10 -2.76 0.20
CA GLU A 144 24.35 -3.48 -0.13
C GLU A 144 25.43 -2.59 -0.80
N GLY A 145 25.39 -1.27 -0.53
CA GLY A 145 26.38 -0.31 -1.02
C GLY A 145 26.04 0.38 -2.34
N LEU A 146 24.97 -0.02 -3.02
CA LEU A 146 24.49 0.61 -4.26
C LEU A 146 23.06 1.16 -4.10
N ALA A 147 22.74 2.18 -4.88
CA ALA A 147 21.40 2.74 -4.96
C ALA A 147 20.91 2.78 -6.40
N VAL A 148 19.62 2.47 -6.60
CA VAL A 148 18.95 2.63 -7.90
C VAL A 148 18.74 4.12 -8.16
N VAL A 149 19.07 4.56 -9.37
CA VAL A 149 18.81 5.93 -9.83
C VAL A 149 18.15 5.91 -11.20
N GLN A 150 17.24 6.86 -11.43
CA GLN A 150 16.58 7.08 -12.70
C GLN A 150 16.99 8.43 -13.27
N LYS A 151 17.38 8.47 -14.56
CA LYS A 151 17.74 9.72 -15.23
C LYS A 151 17.29 9.75 -16.67
N ASN A 152 16.42 10.70 -17.00
CA ASN A 152 15.77 10.89 -18.30
C ASN A 152 15.00 9.64 -18.78
N GLY A 153 14.41 8.89 -17.86
CA GLY A 153 13.65 7.67 -18.15
C GLY A 153 14.29 6.37 -17.67
N PRO A 154 15.48 5.96 -18.15
CA PRO A 154 16.09 4.69 -17.76
C PRO A 154 16.66 4.70 -16.34
N TYR A 155 16.86 3.49 -15.81
CA TYR A 155 17.41 3.18 -14.50
C TYR A 155 18.83 2.64 -14.59
N GLY A 156 19.63 2.91 -13.57
CA GLY A 156 20.98 2.38 -13.33
C GLY A 156 21.32 2.43 -11.84
N PHE A 157 22.60 2.25 -11.51
CA PHE A 157 23.04 2.16 -10.11
C PHE A 157 24.25 3.03 -9.83
N VAL A 158 24.24 3.69 -8.67
CA VAL A 158 25.35 4.50 -8.16
C VAL A 158 25.87 3.96 -6.84
N ASP A 159 27.16 4.18 -6.58
CA ASP A 159 27.73 3.98 -5.24
C ASP A 159 27.47 5.18 -4.33
N LYS A 160 27.89 5.06 -3.06
CA LYS A 160 27.76 6.13 -2.04
C LYS A 160 28.50 7.42 -2.38
N THR A 161 29.40 7.41 -3.37
CA THR A 161 30.10 8.62 -3.85
C THR A 161 29.36 9.30 -5.01
N GLY A 162 28.29 8.68 -5.52
CA GLY A 162 27.53 9.14 -6.69
C GLY A 162 28.11 8.68 -8.01
N LYS A 163 29.15 7.84 -8.00
CA LYS A 163 29.71 7.26 -9.22
C LYS A 163 28.74 6.21 -9.76
N ILE A 164 28.42 6.31 -11.04
CA ILE A 164 27.64 5.28 -11.75
C ILE A 164 28.49 4.00 -11.79
N VAL A 165 27.98 2.94 -11.15
CA VAL A 165 28.60 1.60 -11.12
C VAL A 165 27.98 0.74 -12.21
N ILE A 166 26.67 0.84 -12.41
CA ILE A 166 25.95 0.12 -13.46
C ILE A 166 25.18 1.15 -14.29
N ASP A 167 25.40 1.11 -15.61
CA ASP A 167 24.89 2.09 -16.57
C ASP A 167 23.38 2.34 -16.45
N ILE A 168 23.01 3.62 -16.62
CA ILE A 168 21.60 4.06 -16.65
C ILE A 168 21.00 3.76 -18.02
N LYS A 169 20.53 2.53 -18.21
CA LYS A 169 20.00 2.05 -19.49
C LYS A 169 18.77 1.14 -19.38
N TYR A 170 18.41 0.70 -18.17
CA TYR A 170 17.35 -0.28 -17.96
C TYR A 170 15.98 0.37 -17.90
N ALA A 171 14.94 -0.35 -18.31
CA ALA A 171 13.57 0.15 -18.28
C ALA A 171 13.04 0.27 -16.84
N ASP A 172 13.52 -0.59 -15.93
CA ASP A 172 13.18 -0.63 -14.52
C ASP A 172 14.28 -1.37 -13.74
N ALA A 173 14.45 -1.06 -12.45
CA ALA A 173 15.41 -1.73 -11.58
C ALA A 173 14.96 -1.72 -10.10
N GLY A 174 15.06 -2.88 -9.46
CA GLY A 174 14.92 -3.03 -8.01
C GLY A 174 16.26 -2.83 -7.29
N GLY A 175 16.20 -2.56 -5.99
CA GLY A 175 17.39 -2.55 -5.13
C GLY A 175 18.03 -3.94 -5.03
N PHE A 176 19.31 -3.97 -4.64
CA PHE A 176 20.01 -5.22 -4.35
C PHE A 176 19.42 -5.90 -3.11
N ASP A 177 19.34 -7.22 -3.14
CA ASP A 177 18.90 -8.09 -2.05
C ASP A 177 19.62 -9.43 -2.14
N HIS A 178 20.46 -9.73 -1.15
CA HIS A 178 21.34 -10.89 -1.08
C HIS A 178 22.25 -11.01 -2.31
N GLY A 179 22.95 -9.94 -2.68
CA GLY A 179 23.94 -9.92 -3.75
C GLY A 179 23.38 -9.64 -5.14
N LEU A 180 22.05 -9.69 -5.33
CA LEU A 180 21.41 -9.60 -6.65
C LEU A 180 20.33 -8.52 -6.72
N ALA A 181 20.21 -7.86 -7.86
CA ALA A 181 19.13 -6.94 -8.18
C ALA A 181 18.25 -7.50 -9.32
N ILE A 182 16.94 -7.24 -9.26
CA ILE A 182 16.02 -7.53 -10.37
C ILE A 182 16.06 -6.33 -11.32
N VAL A 183 16.38 -6.58 -12.60
CA VAL A 183 16.52 -5.53 -13.62
C VAL A 183 15.66 -5.84 -14.83
N HIS A 184 15.06 -4.83 -15.44
CA HIS A 184 14.20 -4.95 -16.63
C HIS A 184 14.91 -4.39 -17.86
N ASP A 185 15.28 -5.28 -18.79
CA ASP A 185 15.82 -4.94 -20.11
C ASP A 185 15.00 -5.66 -21.18
N GLY A 186 13.83 -5.11 -21.51
CA GLY A 186 12.81 -5.80 -22.31
C GLY A 186 12.06 -6.89 -21.53
N SER A 187 12.79 -7.80 -20.86
CA SER A 187 12.29 -8.76 -19.87
C SER A 187 13.12 -8.70 -18.56
N ARG A 188 12.73 -9.43 -17.52
CA ARG A 188 13.36 -9.38 -16.20
C ARG A 188 14.52 -10.37 -16.09
N GLY A 189 15.61 -9.93 -15.47
CA GLY A 189 16.78 -10.74 -15.13
C GLY A 189 17.29 -10.45 -13.71
N LEU A 190 18.27 -11.24 -13.25
CA LEU A 190 19.00 -11.02 -12.01
C LEU A 190 20.44 -10.59 -12.31
N MET A 191 20.88 -9.51 -11.67
CA MET A 191 22.17 -8.88 -11.90
C MET A 191 22.96 -8.82 -10.60
N ASN A 192 24.27 -9.07 -10.66
CA ASN A 192 25.18 -8.91 -9.52
C ASN A 192 25.68 -7.45 -9.38
N HIS A 193 26.50 -7.19 -8.37
CA HIS A 193 27.03 -5.85 -8.07
C HIS A 193 28.00 -5.31 -9.14
N ASP A 194 28.60 -6.21 -9.93
CA ASP A 194 29.50 -5.87 -11.03
C ASP A 194 28.74 -5.52 -12.32
N GLY A 195 27.40 -5.60 -12.31
CA GLY A 195 26.55 -5.34 -13.47
C GLY A 195 26.43 -6.52 -14.43
N GLU A 196 26.87 -7.72 -14.02
CA GLU A 196 26.78 -8.93 -14.82
C GLU A 196 25.46 -9.67 -14.53
N PHE A 197 24.82 -10.17 -15.58
CA PHE A 197 23.61 -10.99 -15.41
C PHE A 197 23.97 -12.38 -14.90
N VAL A 198 23.50 -12.68 -13.70
CA VAL A 198 23.51 -14.02 -13.12
C VAL A 198 22.35 -14.84 -13.68
N LEU A 199 21.22 -14.18 -13.91
CA LEU A 199 20.10 -14.72 -14.67
C LEU A 199 19.75 -13.71 -15.79
N PRO A 200 19.90 -14.07 -17.08
CA PRO A 200 19.68 -13.14 -18.18
C PRO A 200 18.22 -12.65 -18.24
N PRO A 201 17.97 -11.48 -18.84
CA PRO A 201 16.64 -10.87 -18.92
C PRO A 201 15.74 -11.58 -19.92
N ASP A 202 15.28 -12.78 -19.57
CA ASP A 202 14.40 -13.64 -20.39
C ASP A 202 13.06 -13.97 -19.70
N TYR A 203 12.83 -13.41 -18.50
CA TYR A 203 11.72 -13.79 -17.64
C TYR A 203 10.64 -12.72 -17.61
N ILE A 204 9.39 -13.16 -17.65
CA ILE A 204 8.24 -12.26 -17.55
C ILE A 204 8.08 -11.82 -16.10
N ILE A 205 8.28 -12.72 -15.13
CA ILE A 205 8.16 -12.42 -13.69
C ILE A 205 9.37 -13.00 -12.96
N ILE A 206 9.97 -12.20 -12.08
CA ILE A 206 10.87 -12.66 -11.03
C ILE A 206 10.34 -12.09 -9.73
N GLN A 207 10.02 -12.95 -8.77
CA GLN A 207 9.54 -12.54 -7.46
C GLN A 207 10.71 -12.29 -6.50
N GLY A 208 10.42 -11.61 -5.38
CA GLY A 208 11.39 -11.38 -4.32
C GLY A 208 11.87 -12.69 -3.67
N LEU A 209 13.02 -12.63 -3.02
CA LEU A 209 13.60 -13.78 -2.33
C LEU A 209 12.74 -14.15 -1.11
N SER A 210 12.39 -15.43 -1.00
CA SER A 210 11.72 -15.97 0.17
C SER A 210 12.24 -17.36 0.48
N ASN A 211 12.65 -17.58 1.73
CA ASN A 211 13.22 -18.86 2.20
C ASN A 211 14.36 -19.38 1.30
N GLY A 212 15.18 -18.48 0.77
CA GLY A 212 16.34 -18.80 -0.08
C GLY A 212 16.06 -18.93 -1.58
N PHE A 213 14.81 -18.78 -2.02
CA PHE A 213 14.44 -18.97 -3.43
C PHE A 213 13.53 -17.87 -3.98
N ARG A 214 13.62 -17.64 -5.28
CA ARG A 214 12.84 -16.66 -6.05
C ARG A 214 11.98 -17.41 -7.06
N PRO A 215 10.65 -17.38 -6.96
CA PRO A 215 9.79 -17.85 -8.04
C PRO A 215 10.02 -17.05 -9.32
N VAL A 216 10.29 -17.74 -10.43
CA VAL A 216 10.52 -17.15 -11.75
C VAL A 216 9.53 -17.71 -12.77
N PHE A 217 9.08 -16.87 -13.70
CA PHE A 217 8.13 -17.24 -14.75
C PHE A 217 8.59 -16.69 -16.10
N GLY A 218 8.62 -17.56 -17.11
CA GLY A 218 9.00 -17.21 -18.48
C GLY A 218 8.29 -18.08 -19.52
N TYR A 219 8.85 -18.13 -20.72
CA TYR A 219 8.34 -18.97 -21.81
C TYR A 219 8.58 -20.46 -21.49
N GLY A 220 7.57 -21.12 -20.92
CA GLY A 220 7.63 -22.54 -20.56
C GLY A 220 6.85 -22.88 -19.29
N GLY A 221 6.76 -21.91 -18.37
CA GLY A 221 6.09 -22.05 -17.09
C GLY A 221 6.83 -21.33 -15.97
N TRP A 222 6.55 -21.77 -14.75
CA TRP A 222 7.21 -21.36 -13.52
C TRP A 222 8.42 -22.27 -13.21
N SER A 223 9.39 -21.73 -12.49
CA SER A 223 10.46 -22.42 -11.78
C SER A 223 10.94 -21.57 -10.60
N PHE A 224 12.09 -21.90 -10.02
CA PHE A 224 12.72 -21.18 -8.93
C PHE A 224 14.19 -20.91 -9.23
N ALA A 225 14.67 -19.73 -8.85
CA ALA A 225 16.10 -19.41 -8.78
C ALA A 225 16.54 -19.31 -7.33
N ASP A 226 17.70 -19.88 -6.99
CA ASP A 226 18.28 -19.80 -5.64
C ASP A 226 18.84 -18.40 -5.32
N VAL A 227 19.47 -18.26 -4.15
CA VAL A 227 20.12 -17.01 -3.72
C VAL A 227 21.18 -16.52 -4.70
N ASN A 228 21.86 -17.45 -5.40
CA ASN A 228 22.90 -17.18 -6.39
C ASN A 228 22.34 -17.12 -7.81
N GLY A 229 21.02 -17.05 -7.99
CA GLY A 229 20.37 -16.99 -9.30
C GLY A 229 20.44 -18.29 -10.11
N LYS A 230 20.91 -19.41 -9.53
CA LYS A 230 20.90 -20.71 -10.18
C LYS A 230 19.46 -21.23 -10.22
N LEU A 231 19.01 -21.64 -11.39
CA LEU A 231 17.69 -22.23 -11.58
C LEU A 231 17.66 -23.67 -11.02
N ILE A 232 16.63 -24.00 -10.21
CA ILE A 232 16.45 -25.35 -9.63
C ILE A 232 16.01 -26.35 -10.71
N ASP A 233 15.27 -25.91 -11.72
CA ASP A 233 14.77 -26.73 -12.82
C ASP A 233 14.47 -25.88 -14.05
N GLU A 234 14.41 -26.47 -15.25
CA GLU A 234 13.88 -25.77 -16.41
C GLU A 234 12.44 -25.26 -16.16
N LEU A 235 12.04 -24.20 -16.87
CA LEU A 235 10.71 -23.61 -16.77
C LEU A 235 9.62 -24.60 -17.22
N GLN A 236 9.10 -25.39 -16.28
CA GLN A 236 8.20 -26.51 -16.59
C GLN A 236 6.89 -26.50 -15.82
N TYR A 237 6.83 -25.82 -14.67
CA TYR A 237 5.68 -25.88 -13.77
C TYR A 237 4.54 -24.99 -14.27
N HIS A 238 3.31 -25.49 -14.17
CA HIS A 238 2.12 -24.68 -14.47
C HIS A 238 1.89 -23.62 -13.39
N LYS A 239 2.16 -23.97 -12.13
CA LYS A 239 2.03 -23.10 -10.96
C LYS A 239 3.01 -23.55 -9.89
N VAL A 240 3.46 -22.62 -9.06
CA VAL A 240 4.31 -22.90 -7.90
C VAL A 240 3.79 -22.16 -6.67
N ASN A 241 3.97 -22.74 -5.49
CA ASN A 241 3.90 -22.02 -4.22
C ASN A 241 5.31 -21.54 -3.82
N THR A 242 5.47 -21.03 -2.59
CA THR A 242 6.78 -20.59 -2.09
C THR A 242 7.52 -21.76 -1.46
N PHE A 243 8.85 -21.76 -1.51
CA PHE A 243 9.62 -22.65 -0.65
C PHE A 243 9.32 -22.37 0.82
N ASN A 244 9.06 -23.40 1.62
CA ASN A 244 9.06 -23.33 3.07
C ASN A 244 9.67 -24.63 3.62
N GLU A 245 10.49 -24.53 4.66
CA GLU A 245 11.19 -25.68 5.24
C GLU A 245 11.90 -26.56 4.19
N ALA A 246 12.56 -25.93 3.22
CA ALA A 246 13.26 -26.60 2.11
C ALA A 246 12.38 -27.52 1.23
N ARG A 247 11.08 -27.21 1.13
CA ARG A 247 10.13 -27.88 0.23
C ARG A 247 9.29 -26.86 -0.52
N ALA A 248 8.89 -27.18 -1.75
CA ALA A 248 7.96 -26.36 -2.51
C ALA A 248 6.87 -27.20 -3.16
N ALA A 249 5.62 -26.81 -2.97
CA ALA A 249 4.50 -27.36 -3.71
C ALA A 249 4.49 -26.81 -5.13
N VAL A 250 4.46 -27.69 -6.12
CA VAL A 250 4.53 -27.35 -7.54
C VAL A 250 3.45 -28.09 -8.32
N GLN A 251 2.88 -27.44 -9.33
CA GLN A 251 1.82 -28.00 -10.16
C GLN A 251 2.32 -28.25 -11.58
N ASN A 252 2.11 -29.44 -12.11
CA ASN A 252 2.49 -29.77 -13.48
C ASN A 252 1.45 -29.27 -14.51
N LYS A 253 1.74 -29.47 -15.81
CA LYS A 253 0.85 -29.10 -16.92
C LYS A 253 -0.49 -29.85 -16.92
N ALA A 254 -0.56 -31.02 -16.28
CA ALA A 254 -1.78 -31.80 -16.09
C ALA A 254 -2.63 -31.32 -14.90
N ARG A 255 -2.27 -30.19 -14.26
CA ARG A 255 -2.95 -29.59 -13.11
C ARG A 255 -2.91 -30.44 -11.83
N LYS A 256 -1.98 -31.40 -11.75
CA LYS A 256 -1.72 -32.15 -10.53
C LYS A 256 -0.56 -31.53 -9.77
N TRP A 257 -0.69 -31.49 -8.46
CA TRP A 257 0.32 -31.01 -7.54
C TRP A 257 1.25 -32.15 -7.11
N GLY A 258 2.51 -31.79 -6.92
CA GLY A 258 3.56 -32.57 -6.29
C GLY A 258 4.40 -31.65 -5.39
N VAL A 259 5.45 -32.20 -4.80
CA VAL A 259 6.41 -31.47 -3.95
C VAL A 259 7.81 -31.75 -4.43
N ILE A 260 8.62 -30.70 -4.50
CA ILE A 260 10.06 -30.79 -4.77
C ILE A 260 10.88 -30.32 -3.56
N ASP A 261 12.11 -30.78 -3.48
CA ASP A 261 13.13 -30.23 -2.57
C ASP A 261 13.89 -29.05 -3.19
N THR A 262 14.99 -28.64 -2.55
CA THR A 262 15.82 -27.50 -2.95
C THR A 262 16.71 -27.76 -4.16
N GLU A 263 16.79 -29.01 -4.59
CA GLU A 263 17.59 -29.51 -5.70
C GLU A 263 16.71 -29.82 -6.91
N GLY A 264 15.38 -29.75 -6.74
CA GLY A 264 14.39 -30.03 -7.78
C GLY A 264 13.90 -31.47 -7.76
N GLU A 265 14.39 -32.30 -6.83
CA GLU A 265 14.00 -33.70 -6.75
C GLU A 265 12.55 -33.81 -6.27
N VAL A 266 11.79 -34.67 -6.94
CA VAL A 266 10.38 -34.90 -6.64
C VAL A 266 10.27 -35.73 -5.36
N ILE A 267 9.81 -35.10 -4.29
CA ILE A 267 9.50 -35.74 -2.99
C ILE A 267 8.09 -36.34 -3.02
N LEU A 268 7.13 -35.63 -3.62
CA LEU A 268 5.78 -36.14 -3.85
C LEU A 268 5.43 -36.07 -5.33
N ASP A 269 5.11 -37.22 -5.89
CA ASP A 269 4.68 -37.35 -7.28
C ASP A 269 3.47 -36.45 -7.58
N PHE A 270 3.39 -36.00 -8.84
CA PHE A 270 2.31 -35.16 -9.34
C PHE A 270 0.98 -35.91 -9.47
N ALA A 271 0.38 -36.26 -8.34
CA ALA A 271 -0.85 -37.04 -8.25
C ALA A 271 -1.97 -36.33 -7.47
N TYR A 272 -1.66 -35.21 -6.80
CA TYR A 272 -2.55 -34.56 -5.85
C TYR A 272 -3.39 -33.46 -6.53
N ASP A 273 -4.61 -33.28 -6.03
CA ASP A 273 -5.52 -32.21 -6.48
C ASP A 273 -5.18 -30.87 -5.84
N GLU A 274 -4.70 -30.90 -4.60
CA GLU A 274 -4.23 -29.72 -3.85
C GLU A 274 -3.06 -30.11 -2.93
N VAL A 275 -2.09 -29.20 -2.81
CA VAL A 275 -0.98 -29.28 -1.84
C VAL A 275 -0.77 -27.90 -1.25
N GLY A 276 -0.78 -27.81 0.08
CA GLY A 276 -0.46 -26.60 0.83
C GLY A 276 1.04 -26.42 1.06
N ASP A 277 1.43 -25.27 1.61
CA ASP A 277 2.81 -25.05 2.02
C ASP A 277 3.15 -25.93 3.24
N PHE A 278 4.42 -26.30 3.36
CA PHE A 278 4.90 -26.94 4.58
C PHE A 278 4.89 -25.94 5.73
N ASP A 279 4.38 -26.36 6.90
CA ASP A 279 4.46 -25.62 8.15
C ASP A 279 4.66 -26.62 9.31
N GLN A 280 5.73 -26.43 10.07
CA GLN A 280 6.13 -27.30 11.18
C GLN A 280 6.31 -28.78 10.79
N GLY A 281 6.86 -29.02 9.60
CA GLY A 281 7.20 -30.35 9.09
C GLY A 281 6.06 -31.08 8.37
N LEU A 282 4.88 -30.46 8.22
CA LEU A 282 3.72 -31.08 7.59
C LEU A 282 3.18 -30.22 6.45
N ALA A 283 2.68 -30.88 5.39
CA ALA A 283 1.90 -30.23 4.35
C ALA A 283 0.51 -30.86 4.24
N TYR A 284 -0.51 -30.01 4.10
CA TYR A 284 -1.85 -30.44 3.73
C TYR A 284 -1.84 -30.94 2.28
N VAL A 285 -2.45 -32.09 2.02
CA VAL A 285 -2.64 -32.61 0.67
C VAL A 285 -4.06 -33.11 0.47
N LYS A 286 -4.54 -33.05 -0.78
CA LYS A 286 -5.83 -33.59 -1.19
C LYS A 286 -5.66 -34.47 -2.43
N LYS A 287 -6.20 -35.69 -2.38
CA LYS A 287 -6.19 -36.64 -3.50
C LYS A 287 -7.48 -37.45 -3.53
N ASP A 288 -8.17 -37.44 -4.67
CA ASP A 288 -9.42 -38.18 -4.88
C ASP A 288 -10.47 -37.87 -3.81
N ASP A 289 -10.68 -36.56 -3.56
CA ASP A 289 -11.56 -36.00 -2.52
C ASP A 289 -11.23 -36.36 -1.06
N ARG A 290 -10.09 -37.01 -0.82
CA ARG A 290 -9.58 -37.26 0.53
C ARG A 290 -8.47 -36.29 0.87
N ALA A 291 -8.61 -35.61 1.99
CA ALA A 291 -7.62 -34.71 2.53
C ALA A 291 -6.84 -35.38 3.67
N PHE A 292 -5.53 -35.15 3.74
CA PHE A 292 -4.63 -35.69 4.77
C PHE A 292 -3.35 -34.84 4.86
N TYR A 293 -2.43 -35.26 5.72
CA TYR A 293 -1.13 -34.62 5.88
C TYR A 293 0.00 -35.57 5.51
N VAL A 294 1.03 -34.98 4.92
CA VAL A 294 2.30 -35.63 4.60
C VAL A 294 3.43 -34.95 5.37
N ASP A 295 4.44 -35.70 5.79
CA ASP A 295 5.69 -35.13 6.30
C ASP A 295 6.60 -34.62 5.17
N ARG A 296 7.76 -34.07 5.56
CA ARG A 296 8.77 -33.54 4.64
C ARG A 296 9.42 -34.60 3.75
N ASP A 297 9.28 -35.87 4.08
CA ASP A 297 9.78 -36.99 3.28
C ASP A 297 8.66 -37.55 2.39
N GLY A 298 7.47 -36.97 2.44
CA GLY A 298 6.30 -37.38 1.66
C GLY A 298 5.55 -38.57 2.26
N ASN A 299 5.85 -38.97 3.49
CA ASN A 299 5.11 -40.05 4.14
C ASN A 299 3.76 -39.56 4.63
N ASP A 300 2.73 -40.36 4.43
CA ASP A 300 1.39 -40.11 4.97
C ASP A 300 1.44 -40.17 6.50
N ILE A 301 1.28 -39.02 7.17
CA ILE A 301 1.33 -38.93 8.65
C ILE A 301 -0.02 -39.24 9.30
N LEU A 302 -1.13 -39.13 8.54
CA LEU A 302 -2.47 -39.15 9.13
C LEU A 302 -3.40 -40.17 8.45
N THR A 303 -3.29 -41.42 8.88
CA THR A 303 -4.16 -42.56 8.53
C THR A 303 -5.48 -42.61 9.31
N GLY A 304 -5.97 -41.46 9.79
CA GLY A 304 -7.27 -41.40 10.45
C GLY A 304 -8.39 -41.48 9.41
N ASN A 305 -9.32 -42.43 9.56
CA ASN A 305 -10.52 -42.50 8.72
C ASN A 305 -11.49 -41.36 9.13
N TYR A 306 -11.20 -40.16 8.60
CA TYR A 306 -11.97 -38.93 8.72
C TYR A 306 -12.57 -38.57 7.35
N ASP A 307 -13.71 -37.90 7.38
CA ASP A 307 -14.38 -37.45 6.16
C ASP A 307 -13.82 -36.12 5.66
N ASP A 308 -13.14 -35.37 6.53
CA ASP A 308 -12.54 -34.08 6.23
C ASP A 308 -11.48 -33.70 7.27
N ILE A 309 -10.50 -32.92 6.83
CA ILE A 309 -9.43 -32.36 7.66
C ILE A 309 -9.04 -31.00 7.11
N GLU A 310 -9.07 -29.97 7.95
CA GLU A 310 -8.68 -28.60 7.59
C GLU A 310 -7.17 -28.39 7.84
N PRO A 311 -6.50 -27.45 7.13
CA PRO A 311 -5.12 -27.04 7.38
C PRO A 311 -4.83 -26.69 8.85
N PHE A 312 -3.59 -26.95 9.32
CA PHE A 312 -3.17 -26.59 10.67
C PHE A 312 -3.23 -25.07 10.85
N LYS A 313 -3.81 -24.64 11.97
CA LYS A 313 -3.78 -23.25 12.45
C LYS A 313 -3.43 -23.26 13.94
N ASP A 314 -2.37 -22.54 14.30
CA ASP A 314 -1.84 -22.46 15.66
C ASP A 314 -1.64 -23.84 16.36
N GLY A 315 -1.13 -24.81 15.60
CA GLY A 315 -0.77 -26.16 16.06
C GLY A 315 -1.90 -27.18 16.13
N LEU A 316 -3.14 -26.82 15.73
CA LEU A 316 -4.28 -27.73 15.69
C LEU A 316 -4.90 -27.79 14.29
N ALA A 317 -5.35 -28.97 13.88
CA ALA A 317 -6.12 -29.17 12.65
C ALA A 317 -7.53 -29.63 13.00
N LYS A 318 -8.54 -29.00 12.41
CA LYS A 318 -9.94 -29.39 12.60
C LYS A 318 -10.25 -30.61 11.75
N ILE A 319 -10.84 -31.63 12.35
CA ILE A 319 -11.20 -32.89 11.70
C ILE A 319 -12.71 -33.12 11.77
N ARG A 320 -13.26 -33.81 10.76
CA ARG A 320 -14.68 -34.18 10.70
C ARG A 320 -14.86 -35.68 10.50
N LYS A 321 -15.82 -36.27 11.23
CA LYS A 321 -16.30 -37.63 11.01
C LYS A 321 -17.82 -37.68 11.18
N GLY A 322 -18.52 -38.11 10.14
CA GLY A 322 -19.95 -37.91 10.00
C GLY A 322 -20.31 -36.42 10.05
N ASN A 323 -21.24 -36.08 10.95
CA ASN A 323 -21.68 -34.71 11.20
C ASN A 323 -21.06 -34.07 12.45
N LYS A 324 -19.95 -34.62 12.94
CA LYS A 324 -19.26 -34.14 14.13
C LYS A 324 -17.82 -33.77 13.82
N PHE A 325 -17.31 -32.84 14.61
CA PHE A 325 -16.01 -32.21 14.47
C PHE A 325 -15.20 -32.38 15.76
N GLY A 326 -13.89 -32.42 15.59
CA GLY A 326 -12.88 -32.42 16.65
C GLY A 326 -11.61 -31.74 16.16
N TYR A 327 -10.54 -31.85 16.95
CA TYR A 327 -9.22 -31.34 16.58
C TYR A 327 -8.15 -32.36 16.92
N ILE A 328 -7.12 -32.38 16.08
CA ILE A 328 -5.88 -33.12 16.31
C ILE A 328 -4.71 -32.17 16.43
N ASP A 329 -3.64 -32.62 17.08
CA ASP A 329 -2.34 -31.98 17.01
C ASP A 329 -1.52 -32.48 15.81
N LYS A 330 -0.29 -31.96 15.69
CA LYS A 330 0.67 -32.34 14.66
C LYS A 330 1.14 -33.80 14.73
N ASN A 331 0.97 -34.46 15.87
CA ASN A 331 1.33 -35.86 16.06
C ASN A 331 0.15 -36.79 15.72
N ALA A 332 -0.90 -36.26 15.10
CA ALA A 332 -2.14 -36.98 14.81
C ALA A 332 -2.96 -37.37 16.04
N GLU A 333 -2.63 -36.84 17.23
CA GLU A 333 -3.34 -37.15 18.46
C GLU A 333 -4.61 -36.30 18.56
N ILE A 334 -5.74 -36.94 18.90
CA ILE A 334 -7.01 -36.23 19.11
C ILE A 334 -6.91 -35.39 20.39
N VAL A 335 -6.76 -34.08 20.23
CA VAL A 335 -6.78 -33.10 21.34
C VAL A 335 -8.21 -32.76 21.72
N ILE A 336 -9.10 -32.61 20.73
CA ILE A 336 -10.51 -32.31 20.95
C ILE A 336 -11.33 -33.43 20.32
N PRO A 337 -12.11 -34.19 21.11
CA PRO A 337 -12.83 -35.35 20.62
C PRO A 337 -13.88 -34.98 19.57
N ILE A 338 -14.15 -35.90 18.64
CA ILE A 338 -15.09 -35.70 17.52
C ILE A 338 -16.55 -35.83 17.99
N ILE A 339 -16.96 -34.92 18.89
CA ILE A 339 -18.27 -34.95 19.56
C ILE A 339 -19.13 -33.72 19.21
N TYR A 340 -18.51 -32.65 18.70
CA TYR A 340 -19.17 -31.37 18.47
C TYR A 340 -19.87 -31.34 17.12
N LYS A 341 -21.16 -31.02 17.07
CA LYS A 341 -21.86 -30.81 15.78
C LYS A 341 -21.45 -29.50 15.09
N GLU A 342 -21.05 -28.51 15.88
CA GLU A 342 -20.62 -27.19 15.42
C GLU A 342 -19.53 -26.70 16.37
N ILE A 343 -18.34 -26.46 15.82
CA ILE A 343 -17.18 -25.90 16.50
C ILE A 343 -16.43 -25.00 15.51
N SER A 344 -16.09 -23.78 15.93
CA SER A 344 -15.32 -22.83 15.11
C SER A 344 -13.82 -23.03 15.28
N SER A 345 -13.04 -22.40 14.39
CA SER A 345 -11.58 -22.27 14.54
C SER A 345 -11.22 -21.52 15.82
N PHE A 346 -10.02 -21.78 16.34
CA PHE A 346 -9.50 -21.02 17.48
C PHE A 346 -9.15 -19.59 17.06
N GLU A 347 -9.67 -18.63 17.81
CA GLU A 347 -9.26 -17.21 17.77
C GLU A 347 -8.91 -16.80 19.20
N GLU A 348 -7.75 -16.17 19.40
CA GLU A 348 -7.23 -15.81 20.74
C GLU A 348 -7.25 -16.99 21.74
N GLY A 349 -7.03 -18.21 21.24
CA GLY A 349 -6.99 -19.43 22.05
C GLY A 349 -8.34 -20.01 22.49
N LEU A 350 -9.47 -19.44 22.03
CA LEU A 350 -10.81 -19.95 22.30
C LEU A 350 -11.54 -20.32 21.00
N ALA A 351 -12.32 -21.41 21.04
CA ALA A 351 -13.20 -21.83 19.96
C ALA A 351 -14.65 -21.89 20.47
N SER A 352 -15.59 -21.34 19.69
CA SER A 352 -17.01 -21.43 20.01
C SER A 352 -17.57 -22.79 19.63
N PHE A 353 -18.46 -23.33 20.46
CA PHE A 353 -19.18 -24.58 20.20
C PHE A 353 -20.67 -24.41 20.47
N ARG A 354 -21.51 -25.24 19.83
CA ARG A 354 -22.97 -25.24 20.07
C ARG A 354 -23.43 -26.48 20.83
N LYS A 355 -24.21 -26.27 21.91
CA LYS A 355 -24.92 -27.31 22.66
C LYS A 355 -26.34 -26.82 23.00
N ASP A 356 -27.33 -27.66 22.75
CA ASP A 356 -28.76 -27.34 23.02
C ASP A 356 -29.21 -26.00 22.43
N LYS A 357 -28.79 -25.72 21.19
CA LYS A 357 -28.97 -24.46 20.44
C LYS A 357 -28.22 -23.24 21.00
N LYS A 358 -27.60 -23.33 22.17
CA LYS A 358 -26.79 -22.27 22.78
C LYS A 358 -25.31 -22.38 22.42
N VAL A 359 -24.61 -21.25 22.42
CA VAL A 359 -23.18 -21.12 22.14
C VAL A 359 -22.41 -20.95 23.44
N GLY A 360 -21.28 -21.67 23.55
CA GLY A 360 -20.27 -21.54 24.59
C GLY A 360 -18.87 -21.56 23.97
N TYR A 361 -17.83 -21.59 24.80
CA TYR A 361 -16.43 -21.59 24.36
C TYR A 361 -15.60 -22.64 25.09
N ILE A 362 -14.68 -23.24 24.34
CA ILE A 362 -13.64 -24.13 24.87
C ILE A 362 -12.24 -23.56 24.59
N ASP A 363 -11.27 -23.97 25.41
CA ASP A 363 -9.85 -23.75 25.13
C ASP A 363 -9.27 -24.87 24.24
N LYS A 364 -7.99 -24.72 23.89
CA LYS A 364 -7.23 -25.71 23.09
C LYS A 364 -7.07 -27.08 23.76
N SER A 365 -7.34 -27.19 25.06
CA SER A 365 -7.27 -28.42 25.85
C SER A 365 -8.65 -29.06 26.05
N ASN A 366 -9.67 -28.60 25.31
CA ASN A 366 -11.05 -29.04 25.40
C ASN A 366 -11.76 -28.71 26.73
N ASN A 367 -11.23 -27.77 27.52
CA ASN A 367 -11.92 -27.32 28.72
C ASN A 367 -13.02 -26.31 28.34
N ILE A 368 -14.21 -26.46 28.92
CA ILE A 368 -15.27 -25.46 28.78
C ILE A 368 -14.90 -24.23 29.61
N VAL A 369 -14.43 -23.18 28.93
CA VAL A 369 -14.12 -21.88 29.54
C VAL A 369 -15.41 -21.11 29.78
N ILE A 370 -16.33 -21.15 28.81
CA ILE A 370 -17.61 -20.45 28.89
C ILE A 370 -18.72 -21.45 28.57
N PRO A 371 -19.60 -21.80 29.53
CA PRO A 371 -20.72 -22.70 29.29
C PRO A 371 -21.64 -22.23 28.17
N ALA A 372 -22.24 -23.18 27.45
CA ALA A 372 -23.18 -22.87 26.37
C ALA A 372 -24.46 -22.21 26.93
N LYS A 373 -24.53 -20.88 26.86
CA LYS A 373 -25.63 -20.08 27.44
C LYS A 373 -26.16 -18.97 26.52
N PHE A 374 -25.43 -18.59 25.48
CA PHE A 374 -25.81 -17.51 24.56
C PHE A 374 -26.58 -18.04 23.34
N ASP A 375 -27.47 -17.27 22.73
CA ASP A 375 -28.17 -17.70 21.51
C ASP A 375 -27.21 -17.77 20.32
N LYS A 376 -26.36 -16.75 20.20
CA LYS A 376 -25.25 -16.68 19.25
C LYS A 376 -24.05 -15.98 19.90
N ALA A 377 -22.86 -16.25 19.40
CA ALA A 377 -21.66 -15.54 19.80
C ALA A 377 -20.63 -15.55 18.66
N ALA A 378 -19.93 -14.45 18.46
CA ALA A 378 -18.86 -14.29 17.48
C ALA A 378 -17.50 -14.71 18.06
N PRO A 379 -16.49 -15.08 17.23
CA PRO A 379 -15.14 -15.34 17.73
C PRO A 379 -14.57 -14.16 18.53
N PHE A 380 -13.63 -14.44 19.43
CA PHE A 380 -12.93 -13.41 20.19
C PHE A 380 -12.00 -12.60 19.28
N VAL A 381 -12.10 -11.28 19.38
CA VAL A 381 -11.23 -10.32 18.70
C VAL A 381 -10.97 -9.15 19.66
N ASN A 382 -9.70 -8.82 19.89
CA ASN A 382 -9.27 -7.83 20.88
C ASN A 382 -9.85 -8.11 22.28
N GLU A 383 -9.74 -9.37 22.73
CA GLU A 383 -10.17 -9.86 24.05
C GLU A 383 -11.68 -9.84 24.33
N GLN A 384 -12.52 -9.56 23.32
CA GLN A 384 -13.97 -9.52 23.46
C GLN A 384 -14.69 -10.33 22.39
N ALA A 385 -15.89 -10.82 22.74
CA ALA A 385 -16.79 -11.49 21.80
C ALA A 385 -18.19 -10.85 21.85
N ILE A 386 -18.73 -10.50 20.68
CA ILE A 386 -20.13 -10.06 20.56
C ILE A 386 -21.04 -11.26 20.77
N ILE A 387 -22.02 -11.12 21.66
CA ILE A 387 -23.02 -12.14 21.99
C ILE A 387 -24.42 -11.67 21.64
N ILE A 388 -25.32 -12.63 21.44
CA ILE A 388 -26.75 -12.39 21.33
C ILE A 388 -27.48 -13.20 22.40
N VAL A 389 -28.35 -12.52 23.16
CA VAL A 389 -29.23 -13.10 24.17
C VAL A 389 -30.62 -12.51 23.97
N ASN A 390 -31.63 -13.35 23.75
CA ASN A 390 -33.02 -12.94 23.52
C ASN A 390 -33.13 -11.86 22.41
N ASP A 391 -32.45 -12.10 21.28
CA ASP A 391 -32.37 -11.19 20.13
C ASP A 391 -31.73 -9.81 20.39
N LYS A 392 -31.03 -9.65 21.52
CA LYS A 392 -30.29 -8.43 21.86
C LYS A 392 -28.79 -8.68 21.90
N TYR A 393 -28.04 -7.71 21.36
CA TYR A 393 -26.58 -7.74 21.24
C TYR A 393 -25.94 -7.17 22.49
N GLY A 394 -24.91 -7.86 22.98
CA GLY A 394 -24.00 -7.41 24.02
C GLY A 394 -22.59 -7.92 23.72
N ALA A 395 -21.70 -7.84 24.70
CA ALA A 395 -20.34 -8.37 24.58
C ALA A 395 -19.86 -8.99 25.89
N ILE A 396 -18.94 -9.95 25.76
CA ILE A 396 -18.30 -10.63 26.88
C ILE A 396 -16.78 -10.54 26.80
N ASP A 397 -16.12 -10.61 27.95
CA ASP A 397 -14.67 -10.85 28.04
C ASP A 397 -14.33 -12.34 27.84
N ARG A 398 -13.03 -12.67 27.83
CA ARG A 398 -12.54 -14.05 27.67
C ARG A 398 -12.90 -15.00 28.82
N ALA A 399 -13.31 -14.47 29.97
CA ALA A 399 -13.84 -15.26 31.09
C ALA A 399 -15.36 -15.49 30.98
N GLY A 400 -16.02 -14.83 30.02
CA GLY A 400 -17.46 -14.91 29.79
C GLY A 400 -18.30 -14.02 30.68
N ASN A 401 -17.68 -13.00 31.31
CA ASN A 401 -18.37 -11.94 32.01
C ASN A 401 -18.95 -10.96 30.99
N ILE A 402 -20.17 -10.47 31.25
CA ILE A 402 -20.81 -9.45 30.42
C ILE A 402 -20.06 -8.13 30.63
N VAL A 403 -19.46 -7.62 29.57
CA VAL A 403 -18.81 -6.28 29.54
C VAL A 403 -19.72 -5.25 28.87
N ILE A 404 -20.63 -5.68 28.00
CA ILE A 404 -21.67 -4.84 27.40
C ILE A 404 -23.00 -5.58 27.53
N GLU A 405 -23.94 -5.00 28.25
CA GLU A 405 -25.25 -5.59 28.50
C GLU A 405 -25.99 -5.88 27.18
N PRO A 406 -26.63 -7.05 27.04
CA PRO A 406 -27.34 -7.43 25.82
C PRO A 406 -28.69 -6.69 25.72
N ILE A 407 -28.64 -5.40 25.40
CA ILE A 407 -29.82 -4.52 25.25
C ILE A 407 -29.95 -3.93 23.84
N TYR A 408 -28.89 -4.01 23.04
CA TYR A 408 -28.82 -3.36 21.73
C TYR A 408 -29.50 -4.19 20.64
N GLU A 409 -30.08 -3.52 19.64
CA GLU A 409 -30.63 -4.20 18.46
C GLU A 409 -29.52 -4.75 17.56
N GLN A 410 -28.35 -4.11 17.59
CA GLN A 410 -27.17 -4.50 16.85
C GLN A 410 -25.91 -3.89 17.48
N ILE A 411 -24.82 -4.64 17.48
CA ILE A 411 -23.46 -4.13 17.68
C ILE A 411 -22.63 -4.67 16.51
N GLN A 412 -21.96 -3.78 15.78
CA GLN A 412 -21.02 -4.15 14.72
C GLN A 412 -19.63 -4.44 15.31
N HIS A 413 -18.71 -4.93 14.50
CA HIS A 413 -17.34 -5.20 14.96
C HIS A 413 -16.66 -3.93 15.48
N PHE A 414 -15.90 -4.08 16.56
CA PHE A 414 -15.03 -3.03 17.07
C PHE A 414 -13.95 -2.70 16.04
N PHE A 415 -13.78 -1.40 15.77
CA PHE A 415 -12.66 -0.85 15.03
C PHE A 415 -11.83 -0.04 16.01
N GLU A 416 -10.60 -0.48 16.26
CA GLU A 416 -9.77 0.01 17.38
C GLU A 416 -10.51 -0.13 18.71
N ASP A 417 -11.10 0.94 19.23
CA ASP A 417 -11.72 1.00 20.55
C ASP A 417 -13.23 1.26 20.54
N ILE A 418 -13.85 1.47 19.37
CA ILE A 418 -15.29 1.75 19.27
C ILE A 418 -16.01 0.80 18.31
N ALA A 419 -17.31 0.64 18.53
CA ALA A 419 -18.20 -0.10 17.65
C ALA A 419 -19.47 0.70 17.34
N PRO A 420 -19.95 0.70 16.08
CA PRO A 420 -21.30 1.15 15.78
C PRO A 420 -22.33 0.25 16.48
N MET A 421 -23.22 0.86 17.26
CA MET A 421 -24.35 0.18 17.90
C MET A 421 -25.67 0.71 17.38
N LYS A 422 -26.73 -0.09 17.51
CA LYS A 422 -28.10 0.31 17.20
C LYS A 422 -29.00 0.17 18.43
N LEU A 423 -29.71 1.24 18.76
CA LEU A 423 -30.66 1.32 19.86
C LEU A 423 -31.86 2.17 19.42
N ASN A 424 -33.08 1.69 19.68
CA ASN A 424 -34.34 2.36 19.31
C ASN A 424 -34.40 2.74 17.82
N GLY A 425 -33.97 1.83 16.95
CA GLY A 425 -33.98 2.06 15.51
C GLY A 425 -32.87 2.98 14.95
N LYS A 426 -32.02 3.57 15.80
CA LYS A 426 -30.96 4.51 15.41
C LYS A 426 -29.58 4.02 15.78
N TYR A 427 -28.58 4.45 15.03
CA TYR A 427 -27.18 4.11 15.24
C TYR A 427 -26.43 5.21 15.99
N GLY A 428 -25.56 4.77 16.89
CA GLY A 428 -24.55 5.57 17.58
C GLY A 428 -23.26 4.76 17.70
N PHE A 429 -22.37 5.17 18.60
CA PHE A 429 -21.09 4.51 18.84
C PHE A 429 -20.90 4.24 20.32
N ILE A 430 -20.35 3.09 20.64
CA ILE A 430 -19.97 2.68 22.00
C ILE A 430 -18.51 2.30 22.03
N ASP A 431 -17.87 2.45 23.19
CA ASP A 431 -16.52 1.95 23.42
C ASP A 431 -16.52 0.47 23.84
N LYS A 432 -15.33 -0.10 24.06
CA LYS A 432 -15.15 -1.49 24.52
C LYS A 432 -15.77 -1.78 25.90
N LYS A 433 -16.04 -0.76 26.72
CA LYS A 433 -16.73 -0.91 28.02
C LYS A 433 -18.24 -0.78 27.89
N GLY A 434 -18.74 -0.49 26.69
CA GLY A 434 -20.16 -0.23 26.44
C GLY A 434 -20.60 1.19 26.78
N GLU A 435 -19.68 2.09 27.08
CA GLU A 435 -19.97 3.51 27.30
C GLU A 435 -20.35 4.15 25.95
N VAL A 436 -21.44 4.92 25.94
CA VAL A 436 -21.90 5.60 24.72
C VAL A 436 -20.96 6.75 24.41
N VAL A 437 -20.22 6.61 23.31
CA VAL A 437 -19.30 7.62 22.78
C VAL A 437 -20.08 8.64 21.93
N THR A 438 -21.03 8.16 21.14
CA THR A 438 -21.94 8.98 20.35
C THR A 438 -23.35 8.45 20.49
N GLU A 439 -24.29 9.32 20.86
CA GLU A 439 -25.69 8.97 21.04
C GLU A 439 -26.31 8.36 19.75
N PRO A 440 -27.27 7.43 19.88
CA PRO A 440 -27.91 6.79 18.74
C PRO A 440 -28.87 7.74 18.03
N ILE A 441 -28.35 8.53 17.10
CA ILE A 441 -29.11 9.55 16.36
C ILE A 441 -29.14 9.33 14.85
N TYR A 442 -28.25 8.49 14.32
CA TYR A 442 -28.07 8.28 12.89
C TYR A 442 -29.04 7.21 12.37
N SER A 443 -29.61 7.39 11.17
CA SER A 443 -30.42 6.35 10.51
C SER A 443 -29.57 5.22 9.94
N ARG A 444 -28.30 5.50 9.61
CA ARG A 444 -27.37 4.53 9.04
C ARG A 444 -25.94 4.92 9.35
N VAL A 445 -25.09 3.91 9.47
CA VAL A 445 -23.63 4.02 9.63
C VAL A 445 -22.95 3.02 8.70
N SER A 446 -21.77 3.35 8.18
CA SER A 446 -20.94 2.41 7.44
C SER A 446 -19.88 1.76 8.32
N ARG A 447 -19.13 0.81 7.75
CA ARG A 447 -17.84 0.39 8.31
C ARG A 447 -16.83 1.54 8.21
N PHE A 448 -15.80 1.49 9.06
CA PHE A 448 -14.64 2.37 8.97
C PHE A 448 -13.81 2.05 7.72
N ILE A 449 -13.34 3.10 7.05
CA ILE A 449 -12.45 3.08 5.88
C ILE A 449 -11.42 4.19 6.10
N TYR A 450 -10.12 3.85 6.18
CA TYR A 450 -9.03 4.80 6.44
C TYR A 450 -9.37 5.81 7.54
N GLU A 451 -9.76 5.30 8.72
CA GLU A 451 -10.11 6.05 9.94
C GLU A 451 -11.45 6.78 9.97
N LEU A 452 -12.20 6.81 8.87
CA LEU A 452 -13.50 7.51 8.80
C LEU A 452 -14.66 6.54 8.58
N SER A 453 -15.81 6.87 9.15
CA SER A 453 -17.08 6.19 8.87
C SER A 453 -18.15 7.18 8.44
N TYR A 454 -18.94 6.78 7.44
CA TYR A 454 -20.11 7.54 7.00
C TYR A 454 -21.24 7.38 8.00
N VAL A 455 -21.85 8.50 8.34
CA VAL A 455 -23.09 8.55 9.12
C VAL A 455 -24.18 9.23 8.31
N GLU A 456 -25.41 8.78 8.44
CA GLU A 456 -26.56 9.36 7.75
C GLU A 456 -27.62 9.78 8.75
N GLN A 457 -28.18 10.98 8.57
CA GLN A 457 -29.35 11.44 9.29
C GLN A 457 -30.23 12.27 8.34
N ASN A 458 -31.54 12.02 8.32
CA ASN A 458 -32.48 12.75 7.47
C ASN A 458 -32.09 12.77 5.98
N LYS A 459 -31.53 11.67 5.45
CA LYS A 459 -30.99 11.52 4.08
C LYS A 459 -29.81 12.45 3.76
N LYS A 460 -29.18 13.04 4.77
CA LYS A 460 -27.92 13.79 4.64
C LYS A 460 -26.79 12.97 5.23
N MET A 461 -25.63 13.08 4.61
CA MET A 461 -24.42 12.35 5.00
C MET A 461 -23.50 13.24 5.83
N GLY A 462 -22.79 12.61 6.76
CA GLY A 462 -21.74 13.17 7.58
C GLY A 462 -20.61 12.15 7.78
N LEU A 463 -19.64 12.50 8.62
CA LEU A 463 -18.47 11.67 8.92
C LEU A 463 -18.17 11.67 10.41
N VAL A 464 -17.74 10.52 10.90
CA VAL A 464 -17.16 10.33 12.24
C VAL A 464 -15.78 9.67 12.11
N ASN A 465 -14.89 9.93 13.05
CA ASN A 465 -13.57 9.27 13.12
C ASN A 465 -13.58 8.03 14.03
N THR A 466 -12.43 7.36 14.17
CA THR A 466 -12.25 6.15 15.00
C THR A 466 -12.42 6.37 16.50
N LYS A 467 -12.56 7.63 16.94
CA LYS A 467 -12.88 8.01 18.32
C LYS A 467 -14.37 8.32 18.51
N GLY A 468 -15.20 8.12 17.48
CA GLY A 468 -16.63 8.43 17.51
C GLY A 468 -16.91 9.93 17.50
N VAL A 469 -15.88 10.75 17.24
CA VAL A 469 -16.04 12.19 17.13
C VAL A 469 -16.56 12.53 15.75
N GLU A 470 -17.64 13.31 15.71
CA GLU A 470 -18.20 13.84 14.48
C GLU A 470 -17.24 14.84 13.84
N ILE A 471 -16.72 14.47 12.66
CA ILE A 471 -15.87 15.31 11.82
C ILE A 471 -16.72 16.23 10.95
N ALA A 472 -17.83 15.70 10.43
CA ALA A 472 -18.74 16.43 9.58
C ALA A 472 -20.18 16.06 9.92
N LYS A 473 -20.99 17.07 10.24
CA LYS A 473 -22.42 16.89 10.52
C LYS A 473 -23.15 16.31 9.30
N PRO A 474 -24.23 15.53 9.51
CA PRO A 474 -25.14 15.13 8.45
C PRO A 474 -25.85 16.32 7.78
N GLU A 475 -25.18 16.96 6.83
CA GLU A 475 -25.74 18.07 6.04
C GLU A 475 -25.39 18.00 4.54
N TYR A 476 -24.58 17.02 4.14
CA TYR A 476 -24.12 16.84 2.77
C TYR A 476 -25.07 15.92 1.99
N ASP A 477 -25.27 16.21 0.72
CA ASP A 477 -25.99 15.31 -0.20
C ASP A 477 -25.15 14.05 -0.44
N GLU A 478 -23.84 14.26 -0.62
CA GLU A 478 -22.85 13.21 -0.81
C GLU A 478 -21.56 13.65 -0.10
N ILE A 479 -20.84 12.73 0.52
CA ILE A 479 -19.52 12.97 1.11
C ILE A 479 -18.65 11.75 0.88
N SER A 480 -17.36 11.95 0.65
CA SER A 480 -16.38 10.88 0.52
C SER A 480 -15.71 10.58 1.86
N ALA A 481 -15.27 9.34 2.07
CA ALA A 481 -14.44 8.91 3.21
C ALA A 481 -13.00 8.67 2.77
N TRP A 482 -12.68 8.98 1.51
CA TRP A 482 -11.32 8.96 0.99
C TRP A 482 -10.70 10.32 1.28
N VAL A 483 -9.74 10.33 2.20
CA VAL A 483 -8.94 11.52 2.49
C VAL A 483 -7.83 11.58 1.46
N ILE A 484 -7.92 12.56 0.56
CA ILE A 484 -6.83 12.88 -0.36
C ILE A 484 -6.10 14.04 0.28
N ASP A 485 -4.91 13.76 0.82
CA ASP A 485 -3.94 14.81 1.09
C ASP A 485 -4.46 15.81 2.17
N GLY A 486 -5.21 15.27 3.15
CA GLY A 486 -5.87 15.97 4.25
C GLY A 486 -7.27 16.52 3.94
N LEU A 487 -7.74 16.38 2.69
CA LEU A 487 -9.03 16.91 2.24
C LEU A 487 -10.04 15.81 1.91
N VAL A 488 -11.30 16.13 2.13
CA VAL A 488 -12.47 15.30 1.86
C VAL A 488 -13.37 16.03 0.88
N MET A 489 -13.68 15.38 -0.23
CA MET A 489 -14.67 15.90 -1.18
C MET A 489 -16.07 15.70 -0.61
N ALA A 490 -16.90 16.73 -0.72
CA ALA A 490 -18.30 16.69 -0.38
C ALA A 490 -19.16 17.44 -1.40
N LYS A 491 -20.46 17.15 -1.39
CA LYS A 491 -21.46 17.81 -2.22
C LYS A 491 -22.59 18.32 -1.33
N LYS A 492 -22.91 19.61 -1.48
CA LYS A 492 -23.95 20.29 -0.72
C LYS A 492 -24.80 21.14 -1.66
N ASN A 493 -26.11 20.91 -1.63
CA ASN A 493 -27.09 21.55 -2.52
C ASN A 493 -26.73 21.38 -4.01
N GLY A 494 -26.26 20.19 -4.38
CA GLY A 494 -25.87 19.88 -5.75
C GLY A 494 -24.51 20.42 -6.20
N LYS A 495 -23.81 21.21 -5.38
CA LYS A 495 -22.49 21.77 -5.68
C LYS A 495 -21.38 21.05 -4.91
N VAL A 496 -20.21 20.93 -5.53
CA VAL A 496 -19.04 20.24 -5.01
C VAL A 496 -18.10 21.21 -4.31
N GLY A 497 -17.50 20.76 -3.21
CA GLY A 497 -16.49 21.46 -2.44
C GLY A 497 -15.58 20.48 -1.70
N TYR A 498 -14.58 21.01 -0.99
CA TYR A 498 -13.67 20.22 -0.17
C TYR A 498 -13.62 20.75 1.26
N ILE A 499 -13.63 19.83 2.21
CA ILE A 499 -13.48 20.11 3.64
C ILE A 499 -12.22 19.41 4.17
N LYS A 500 -11.64 19.90 5.26
CA LYS A 500 -10.62 19.16 6.00
C LYS A 500 -11.26 17.99 6.74
N ASN A 501 -10.43 17.04 7.18
CA ASN A 501 -10.77 16.02 8.17
C ASN A 501 -11.11 16.58 9.58
N THR A 502 -11.24 17.90 9.72
CA THR A 502 -11.77 18.61 10.89
C THR A 502 -13.17 19.19 10.66
N GLY A 503 -13.71 19.08 9.44
CA GLY A 503 -14.98 19.69 9.03
C GLY A 503 -14.87 21.11 8.48
N GLU A 504 -13.68 21.74 8.52
CA GLU A 504 -13.45 23.08 7.98
C GLU A 504 -13.59 23.09 6.45
N VAL A 505 -14.41 23.98 5.89
CA VAL A 505 -14.55 24.13 4.44
C VAL A 505 -13.34 24.87 3.87
N ILE A 506 -12.59 24.21 2.97
CA ILE A 506 -11.42 24.79 2.27
C ILE A 506 -11.81 25.27 0.89
N ILE A 507 -12.54 24.44 0.15
CA ILE A 507 -13.07 24.81 -1.16
C ILE A 507 -14.58 24.91 -1.04
N PRO A 508 -15.16 26.11 -1.23
CA PRO A 508 -16.59 26.33 -1.03
C PRO A 508 -17.43 25.56 -2.04
N PHE A 509 -18.65 25.20 -1.63
CA PHE A 509 -19.62 24.45 -2.44
C PHE A 509 -20.27 25.31 -3.54
N ASN A 510 -19.46 25.81 -4.46
CA ASN A 510 -19.89 26.71 -5.55
C ASN A 510 -19.72 26.08 -6.94
N TYR A 511 -19.09 24.92 -7.04
CA TYR A 511 -18.67 24.31 -8.30
C TYR A 511 -19.60 23.17 -8.70
N ASP A 512 -19.86 23.00 -10.00
CA ASP A 512 -20.63 21.87 -10.52
C ASP A 512 -19.82 20.58 -10.47
N SER A 513 -18.52 20.67 -10.78
CA SER A 513 -17.55 19.59 -10.62
C SER A 513 -16.17 20.16 -10.28
N ILE A 514 -15.34 19.32 -9.64
CA ILE A 514 -13.92 19.59 -9.37
C ILE A 514 -13.15 18.33 -9.77
N GLY A 515 -12.08 18.49 -10.55
CA GLY A 515 -11.22 17.39 -10.94
C GLY A 515 -10.36 16.86 -9.80
N GLU A 516 -9.66 15.75 -10.03
CA GLU A 516 -8.63 15.26 -9.13
C GLU A 516 -7.44 16.23 -9.04
N PHE A 517 -6.83 16.32 -7.86
CA PHE A 517 -5.64 17.14 -7.66
C PHE A 517 -4.41 16.47 -8.24
N TYR A 518 -3.68 17.22 -9.07
CA TYR A 518 -2.35 16.86 -9.57
C TYR A 518 -1.42 18.03 -9.24
N ASN A 519 -0.33 17.76 -8.50
CA ASN A 519 0.62 18.78 -8.03
C ASN A 519 -0.07 19.98 -7.34
N ASN A 520 -0.98 19.70 -6.40
CA ASN A 520 -1.75 20.68 -5.63
C ASN A 520 -2.67 21.60 -6.47
N LYS A 521 -3.01 21.25 -7.72
CA LYS A 521 -3.92 22.03 -8.56
C LYS A 521 -4.94 21.16 -9.29
N THR A 522 -6.05 21.75 -9.71
CA THR A 522 -7.12 21.02 -10.43
C THR A 522 -8.03 21.96 -11.22
N PHE A 523 -8.79 21.40 -12.16
CA PHE A 523 -9.84 22.13 -12.87
C PHE A 523 -11.14 22.19 -12.05
N ILE A 524 -11.91 23.24 -12.30
CA ILE A 524 -13.25 23.45 -11.76
C ILE A 524 -14.24 23.68 -12.90
N GLU A 525 -15.50 23.33 -12.68
CA GLU A 525 -16.59 23.62 -13.59
C GLU A 525 -17.66 24.48 -12.93
N VAL A 526 -18.12 25.51 -13.64
CA VAL A 526 -19.25 26.35 -13.25
C VAL A 526 -20.08 26.66 -14.51
N GLY A 527 -21.34 26.21 -14.55
CA GLY A 527 -22.26 26.47 -15.65
C GLY A 527 -21.77 25.96 -17.00
N GLY A 528 -21.07 24.82 -17.03
CA GLY A 528 -20.46 24.26 -18.24
C GLY A 528 -19.20 24.98 -18.72
N LYS A 529 -18.66 25.91 -17.93
CA LYS A 529 -17.37 26.57 -18.19
C LYS A 529 -16.32 26.12 -17.19
N PHE A 530 -15.12 25.93 -17.69
CA PHE A 530 -13.99 25.38 -16.96
C PHE A 530 -13.01 26.46 -16.55
N GLY A 531 -12.55 26.36 -15.30
CA GLY A 531 -11.48 27.15 -14.71
C GLY A 531 -10.45 26.24 -14.05
N TYR A 532 -9.57 26.84 -13.25
CA TYR A 532 -8.49 26.13 -12.59
C TYR A 532 -8.20 26.76 -11.24
N ILE A 533 -8.00 25.93 -10.22
CA ILE A 533 -7.74 26.35 -8.83
C ILE A 533 -6.52 25.61 -8.28
N ASP A 534 -5.92 26.18 -7.23
CA ASP A 534 -5.03 25.41 -6.36
C ASP A 534 -5.79 24.72 -5.22
N LYS A 535 -5.08 23.91 -4.43
CA LYS A 535 -5.60 23.15 -3.29
C LYS A 535 -6.16 24.02 -2.15
N SER A 536 -5.82 25.31 -2.10
CA SER A 536 -6.42 26.26 -1.17
C SER A 536 -7.78 26.79 -1.64
N GLY A 537 -8.18 26.48 -2.88
CA GLY A 537 -9.36 27.03 -3.52
C GLY A 537 -9.12 28.37 -4.23
N LYS A 538 -7.88 28.85 -4.30
CA LYS A 538 -7.55 30.08 -5.03
C LYS A 538 -7.75 29.85 -6.51
N VAL A 539 -8.54 30.73 -7.13
CA VAL A 539 -8.78 30.70 -8.58
C VAL A 539 -7.55 31.19 -9.33
N LEU A 540 -6.90 30.27 -10.04
CA LEU A 540 -5.77 30.54 -10.93
C LEU A 540 -6.25 30.91 -12.33
N ILE A 541 -7.28 30.22 -12.81
CA ILE A 541 -7.93 30.47 -14.10
C ILE A 541 -9.43 30.56 -13.88
N LYS A 542 -10.05 31.67 -14.29
CA LYS A 542 -11.50 31.87 -14.13
C LYS A 542 -12.31 30.87 -14.99
N PRO A 543 -13.48 30.41 -14.53
CA PRO A 543 -14.32 29.46 -15.26
C PRO A 543 -15.05 30.11 -16.43
N ILE A 544 -14.33 30.40 -17.50
CA ILE A 544 -14.86 31.00 -18.74
C ILE A 544 -14.54 30.19 -19.99
N TYR A 545 -13.76 29.10 -19.85
CA TYR A 545 -13.28 28.28 -20.95
C TYR A 545 -14.21 27.10 -21.23
N GLU A 546 -14.25 26.64 -22.48
CA GLU A 546 -15.04 25.46 -22.88
C GLU A 546 -14.36 24.15 -22.47
N LYS A 547 -13.03 24.14 -22.41
CA LYS A 547 -12.22 23.01 -21.93
C LYS A 547 -10.95 23.52 -21.26
N VAL A 548 -10.49 22.80 -20.26
CA VAL A 548 -9.19 22.98 -19.61
C VAL A 548 -8.52 21.61 -19.51
N LYS A 549 -7.22 21.53 -19.85
CA LYS A 549 -6.43 20.30 -19.76
C LYS A 549 -5.06 20.58 -19.15
N SER A 550 -4.68 19.81 -18.14
CA SER A 550 -3.33 19.84 -17.57
C SER A 550 -2.38 19.02 -18.44
N TYR A 551 -1.20 19.56 -18.77
CA TYR A 551 -0.11 18.79 -19.37
C TYR A 551 0.99 18.48 -18.35
N SER A 552 1.39 19.50 -17.60
CA SER A 552 2.32 19.39 -16.47
C SER A 552 1.72 20.08 -15.25
N ALA A 553 2.49 20.19 -14.16
CA ALA A 553 2.10 20.94 -12.97
C ALA A 553 1.71 22.40 -13.26
N ASP A 554 2.32 23.00 -14.28
CA ASP A 554 2.27 24.44 -14.52
C ASP A 554 1.87 24.81 -15.95
N VAL A 555 1.84 23.87 -16.90
CA VAL A 555 1.42 24.12 -18.29
C VAL A 555 0.02 23.58 -18.52
N ILE A 556 -0.90 24.48 -18.82
CA ILE A 556 -2.33 24.22 -18.97
C ILE A 556 -2.81 24.66 -20.34
N ALA A 557 -3.55 23.79 -21.03
CA ALA A 557 -4.24 24.16 -22.24
C ALA A 557 -5.68 24.59 -21.95
N ILE A 558 -6.09 25.69 -22.59
CA ILE A 558 -7.40 26.32 -22.43
C ILE A 558 -8.08 26.44 -23.79
N MET A 559 -9.39 26.19 -23.84
CA MET A 559 -10.18 26.31 -25.08
C MET A 559 -11.26 27.38 -24.95
N LYS A 560 -11.34 28.26 -25.95
CA LYS A 560 -12.40 29.27 -26.06
C LYS A 560 -12.76 29.47 -27.53
N ASP A 561 -14.05 29.52 -27.83
CA ASP A 561 -14.56 29.73 -29.19
C ASP A 561 -13.98 28.71 -30.20
N GLY A 562 -13.83 27.45 -29.75
CA GLY A 562 -13.25 26.36 -30.55
C GLY A 562 -11.75 26.41 -30.79
N LYS A 563 -11.03 27.41 -30.27
CA LYS A 563 -9.56 27.54 -30.41
C LYS A 563 -8.84 27.16 -29.13
N TRP A 564 -7.61 26.66 -29.25
CA TRP A 564 -6.72 26.31 -28.15
C TRP A 564 -5.72 27.43 -27.85
N GLY A 565 -5.48 27.65 -26.56
CA GLY A 565 -4.45 28.51 -25.98
C GLY A 565 -3.73 27.76 -24.87
N ILE A 566 -2.66 28.38 -24.35
CA ILE A 566 -1.79 27.78 -23.33
C ILE A 566 -1.52 28.81 -22.24
N VAL A 567 -1.53 28.36 -21.00
CA VAL A 567 -1.17 29.13 -19.82
C VAL A 567 0.00 28.44 -19.15
N ASP A 568 1.09 29.18 -18.97
CA ASP A 568 2.21 28.80 -18.11
C ASP A 568 2.03 29.53 -16.77
N LEU A 569 1.68 28.76 -15.74
CA LEU A 569 1.41 29.26 -14.40
C LEU A 569 2.68 29.69 -13.65
N GLU A 570 3.85 29.14 -13.98
CA GLU A 570 5.12 29.46 -13.32
C GLU A 570 5.57 30.87 -13.74
N SER A 571 5.59 31.12 -15.05
CA SER A 571 5.99 32.42 -15.60
C SER A 571 4.84 33.43 -15.70
N ASN A 572 3.61 33.02 -15.36
CA ASN A 572 2.38 33.78 -15.57
C ASN A 572 2.22 34.25 -17.04
N ARG A 573 2.68 33.43 -18.00
CA ARG A 573 2.62 33.71 -19.43
C ARG A 573 1.33 33.14 -20.01
N TRP A 574 0.59 34.00 -20.72
CA TRP A 574 -0.68 33.66 -21.35
C TRP A 574 -0.57 33.68 -22.88
N ILE A 575 -0.87 32.55 -23.52
CA ILE A 575 -1.05 32.45 -24.96
C ILE A 575 -2.54 32.30 -25.23
N GLU A 576 -3.13 33.37 -25.75
CA GLU A 576 -4.56 33.43 -26.04
C GLU A 576 -5.02 32.30 -26.97
N PRO A 577 -6.25 31.78 -26.80
CA PRO A 577 -6.80 30.76 -27.67
C PRO A 577 -6.88 31.18 -29.13
N THR A 578 -5.93 30.70 -29.95
CA THR A 578 -5.84 31.03 -31.38
C THR A 578 -5.51 29.84 -32.28
N TYR A 579 -5.10 28.71 -31.71
CA TYR A 579 -4.75 27.51 -32.46
C TYR A 579 -6.00 26.66 -32.76
N ASP A 580 -6.10 26.16 -33.99
CA ASP A 580 -7.14 25.23 -34.43
C ASP A 580 -6.98 23.85 -33.77
N GLU A 581 -5.75 23.37 -33.67
CA GLU A 581 -5.39 22.07 -33.10
C GLU A 581 -4.17 22.25 -32.19
N LEU A 582 -4.16 21.50 -31.09
CA LEU A 582 -3.07 21.43 -30.12
C LEU A 582 -2.96 19.97 -29.61
N SER A 583 -1.79 19.35 -29.78
CA SER A 583 -1.50 18.00 -29.29
C SER A 583 -0.65 18.01 -28.02
N PHE A 584 -0.63 16.87 -27.32
CA PHE A 584 0.09 16.67 -26.06
C PHE A 584 0.87 15.35 -26.07
N PRO A 585 1.90 15.20 -26.90
CA PRO A 585 2.63 13.94 -26.98
C PRO A 585 3.69 13.85 -25.87
N GLU A 586 3.95 12.63 -25.38
CA GLU A 586 5.01 12.34 -24.40
C GLU A 586 6.42 12.71 -24.89
N SER A 587 6.57 13.00 -26.18
CA SER A 587 7.83 13.36 -26.83
C SER A 587 8.32 14.79 -26.56
N GLY A 588 7.54 15.61 -25.83
CA GLY A 588 7.96 16.93 -25.36
C GLY A 588 7.92 18.05 -26.41
N ARG A 589 7.12 17.88 -27.48
CA ARG A 589 6.87 18.90 -28.52
C ARG A 589 5.40 18.91 -28.89
N MET A 590 4.71 20.02 -28.65
CA MET A 590 3.29 20.12 -28.99
C MET A 590 3.14 20.45 -30.48
N LEU A 591 2.37 19.64 -31.18
CA LEU A 591 1.92 19.96 -32.53
C LEU A 591 0.86 21.04 -32.42
N ILE A 592 1.00 22.09 -33.23
CA ILE A 592 0.03 23.18 -33.33
C ILE A 592 -0.41 23.39 -34.76
N LYS A 593 -1.67 23.78 -34.91
CA LYS A 593 -2.22 24.24 -36.18
C LYS A 593 -2.82 25.62 -36.04
N LYS A 594 -2.50 26.51 -36.98
CA LYS A 594 -3.13 27.82 -37.13
C LYS A 594 -3.17 28.17 -38.60
N ASP A 595 -4.29 28.73 -39.05
CA ASP A 595 -4.47 29.20 -40.44
C ASP A 595 -4.13 28.11 -41.48
N ASN A 596 -4.59 26.87 -41.22
CA ASN A 596 -4.35 25.66 -42.02
C ASN A 596 -2.87 25.23 -42.17
N LYS A 597 -1.97 25.77 -41.36
CA LYS A 597 -0.57 25.34 -41.32
C LYS A 597 -0.23 24.71 -39.98
N TYR A 598 0.54 23.62 -40.05
CA TYR A 598 1.09 22.92 -38.90
C TYR A 598 2.49 23.43 -38.58
N GLY A 599 2.79 23.51 -37.29
CA GLY A 599 4.10 23.78 -36.73
C GLY A 599 4.27 23.08 -35.38
N PHE A 600 5.39 23.33 -34.71
CA PHE A 600 5.68 22.71 -33.42
C PHE A 600 6.14 23.76 -32.43
N MET A 601 5.69 23.60 -31.18
CA MET A 601 6.10 24.43 -30.07
C MET A 601 6.69 23.61 -28.93
N ASP A 602 7.56 24.23 -28.14
CA ASP A 602 8.04 23.65 -26.89
C ASP A 602 6.95 23.70 -25.82
N MET A 603 7.21 23.02 -24.71
CA MET A 603 6.28 22.96 -23.59
C MET A 603 6.06 24.30 -22.87
N LYS A 604 6.90 25.31 -23.13
CA LYS A 604 6.83 26.64 -22.50
C LYS A 604 6.10 27.67 -23.37
N GLY A 605 5.51 27.26 -24.49
CA GLY A 605 4.76 28.17 -25.33
C GLY A 605 5.52 28.71 -26.56
N ASN A 606 6.79 28.33 -26.76
CA ASN A 606 7.60 28.92 -27.83
C ASN A 606 7.50 28.11 -29.11
N ILE A 607 7.25 28.77 -30.23
CA ILE A 607 7.28 28.14 -31.55
C ILE A 607 8.73 27.76 -31.86
N VAL A 608 9.01 26.46 -31.93
CA VAL A 608 10.33 25.91 -32.26
C VAL A 608 10.44 25.66 -33.76
N ILE A 609 9.34 25.22 -34.37
CA ILE A 609 9.26 24.97 -35.81
C ILE A 609 8.06 25.76 -36.33
N ALA A 610 8.35 26.73 -37.20
CA ALA A 610 7.36 27.66 -37.74
C ALA A 610 6.17 26.92 -38.40
N LEU A 611 4.98 27.52 -38.33
CA LEU A 611 3.79 27.00 -38.99
C LEU A 611 3.93 27.13 -40.51
N GLN A 612 4.33 26.05 -41.16
CA GLN A 612 4.63 26.05 -42.60
C GLN A 612 4.17 24.77 -43.31
N TYR A 613 3.82 23.73 -42.56
CA TYR A 613 3.48 22.41 -43.10
C TYR A 613 1.98 22.30 -43.38
N ASP A 614 1.61 21.62 -44.47
CA ASP A 614 0.21 21.36 -44.82
C ASP A 614 -0.40 20.24 -43.96
N GLN A 615 0.44 19.30 -43.52
CA GLN A 615 0.10 18.20 -42.61
C GLN A 615 1.31 17.86 -41.75
N ALA A 616 1.09 17.35 -40.55
CA ALA A 616 2.14 16.91 -39.66
C ALA A 616 1.63 15.83 -38.69
N THR A 617 2.52 14.94 -38.27
CA THR A 617 2.31 14.01 -37.16
C THR A 617 2.97 14.54 -35.89
N ASP A 618 2.57 14.02 -34.74
CA ASP A 618 3.35 14.18 -33.51
C ASP A 618 4.76 13.58 -33.65
N PHE A 619 5.67 14.04 -32.80
CA PHE A 619 6.99 13.43 -32.67
C PHE A 619 6.87 12.06 -31.98
N ASP A 620 7.44 11.02 -32.59
CA ASP A 620 7.64 9.70 -32.00
C ASP A 620 9.12 9.31 -32.12
N ARG A 621 9.73 8.85 -31.03
CA ARG A 621 11.18 8.53 -30.93
C ARG A 621 12.12 9.59 -31.55
N GLY A 622 11.73 10.86 -31.48
CA GLY A 622 12.52 11.99 -31.97
C GLY A 622 12.31 12.38 -33.44
N VAL A 623 11.37 11.75 -34.14
CA VAL A 623 11.05 12.04 -35.55
C VAL A 623 9.58 12.40 -35.72
N ALA A 624 9.28 13.39 -36.56
CA ALA A 624 7.94 13.70 -37.02
C ALA A 624 7.86 13.64 -38.55
N GLN A 625 6.72 13.22 -39.08
CA GLN A 625 6.43 13.28 -40.51
C GLN A 625 5.67 14.55 -40.83
N VAL A 626 6.12 15.30 -41.82
CA VAL A 626 5.52 16.57 -42.24
C VAL A 626 5.35 16.64 -43.74
N ARG A 627 4.29 17.31 -44.19
CA ARG A 627 4.01 17.53 -45.61
C ARG A 627 4.20 18.99 -45.96
N LYS A 628 5.02 19.28 -46.97
CA LYS A 628 5.22 20.61 -47.55
C LYS A 628 5.29 20.50 -49.06
N ASP A 629 4.57 21.35 -49.79
CA ASP A 629 4.59 21.40 -51.26
C ASP A 629 4.33 20.01 -51.89
N ASN A 630 3.29 19.31 -51.41
CA ASN A 630 2.89 17.95 -51.81
C ASN A 630 3.91 16.83 -51.59
N HIS A 631 4.96 17.07 -50.80
CA HIS A 631 5.96 16.04 -50.48
C HIS A 631 6.03 15.80 -48.97
N TRP A 632 6.23 14.53 -48.60
CA TRP A 632 6.44 14.12 -47.21
C TRP A 632 7.93 14.10 -46.86
N TYR A 633 8.23 14.61 -45.68
CA TYR A 633 9.57 14.69 -45.10
C TYR A 633 9.54 14.15 -43.68
N SER A 634 10.65 13.54 -43.28
CA SER A 634 10.94 13.29 -41.87
C SER A 634 11.78 14.44 -41.35
N ILE A 635 11.39 15.00 -40.19
CA ILE A 635 12.13 16.05 -39.52
C ILE A 635 12.58 15.62 -38.12
N ASN A 636 13.73 16.13 -37.69
CA ASN A 636 14.21 16.00 -36.31
C ASN A 636 13.56 17.05 -35.38
N ARG A 637 13.88 17.01 -34.08
CA ARG A 637 13.30 17.88 -33.04
C ARG A 637 13.58 19.39 -33.18
N VAL A 638 14.51 19.79 -34.03
CA VAL A 638 14.82 21.20 -34.34
C VAL A 638 14.28 21.63 -35.71
N GLY A 639 13.67 20.71 -36.46
CA GLY A 639 13.04 20.97 -37.75
C GLY A 639 13.91 20.67 -38.97
N ASP A 640 15.11 20.11 -38.79
CA ASP A 640 15.94 19.73 -39.92
C ASP A 640 15.37 18.51 -40.62
N THR A 641 15.38 18.53 -41.95
CA THR A 641 14.97 17.40 -42.76
C THR A 641 16.02 16.29 -42.67
N ILE A 642 15.63 15.13 -42.14
CA ILE A 642 16.49 13.95 -42.01
C ILE A 642 16.26 12.92 -43.13
N GLY A 643 15.20 13.09 -43.93
CA GLY A 643 14.95 12.26 -45.09
C GLY A 643 13.66 12.63 -45.83
N LYS A 644 13.61 12.33 -47.13
CA LYS A 644 12.37 12.40 -47.92
C LYS A 644 11.62 11.07 -47.75
N VAL A 645 10.34 11.13 -47.41
CA VAL A 645 9.55 9.92 -47.22
C VAL A 645 8.86 9.58 -48.55
N SER A 646 9.28 8.47 -49.16
CA SER A 646 8.60 7.90 -50.32
C SER A 646 7.41 7.07 -49.84
N LEU A 647 6.28 7.72 -49.56
CA LEU A 647 5.05 7.00 -49.20
C LEU A 647 4.29 6.59 -50.46
N ASN A 648 4.40 5.30 -50.82
CA ASN A 648 3.32 4.59 -51.50
C ASN A 648 2.23 4.32 -50.45
N PHE A 649 1.20 5.15 -50.37
CA PHE A 649 0.04 4.83 -49.55
C PHE A 649 -0.81 3.75 -50.24
N LYS A 650 -1.10 2.67 -49.52
CA LYS A 650 -2.26 1.81 -49.76
C LYS A 650 -3.25 2.03 -48.62
#